data_AF-A0A093D2S4-F1
#
_entry.id   AF-A0A093D2S4-F1
#
_cell.length_a   1.000
_cell.length_b   1.000
_cell.length_c   1.000
_cell.angle_alpha   90.00
_cell.angle_beta   90.00
_cell.angle_gamma   90.00
#
_symmetry.space_group_name_H-M   'P 1'
#
loop_
_entity.id
_entity.type
_entity.pdbx_description
1 polymer ?
#
loop_
_entity_poly.entity_id
_entity_poly.type
_entity_poly.pdbx_seq_one_letter_code
_entity_poly.pdbx_strand_id
1 'polypeptide(L)'
;RNVQGRGLATPNLLLAFSKFPEQESQDISQAAERMEMSVQVLKQNVCQKHKRSLHPTDLLSADLLTMIANISGCLPYMLPPKCPNNCLANKYRLITGACNNREHPRWGASNMALARWLPPAYEDGLSQPRGWDPSIRYNGVQLPLVREVTRKIIHASNEAVTEDKLYSDMIMVWGQYIDHDIAFTPQSTSRTTFLNGMECQMTCEKQNPCFPIKYSFFFFFFLTTSDTLSTGMDCLPFYRSSPACGTGDHGILFGNLSLLNPRQQINGLTSFLDASTVYGSTPAVENKLRNLTSKEGLLKINLKYYDNHREYLPFTDRIPSPCAQDLNASEGERIECFMAGDSRSSEVTSLAAMHTLWLREHNRLARALRTINGHWSPETLYQEARKIVGALHQIITLRDYIPKIIGPDAFNLYIGLYTGYDPTMNPTVSNVFSTAAFRFGHATIQPIVRRLNAQYLDDPELPNLHLHEVFFSPWRLIKEGGLDPLLRGLLAHSAKLQVQDQLLNEELTEKLFVLSNNGSLDLASLNLQRGRDHGLPGYNDWREFCGLPKLETHTDLNTVITNHNVTEKIMELYHNPSNIDVWLGGLVEDFLPGARTGPLFACIIGKQMKALRDGDRFWWENDNVFTEAQKHELKKHSLSRVICDNTGISEVPADAFQLGKFPQDFKHCDNIPGMNLEAWQEFYQEEERCGTPKSVENGDFVYCSEFGKSTVTYSCQYGFQLQGEEQLTCTSEGWNFEAPVCIDINECENKINPPCPPSTECINTKGSYKCLLTDPYKLTEDGRTCIGNACEPTV
;
A
#
# COMPACT_ATOMS: atom_id res chain seq x y z
N ARG A 1 -23.09 25.96 24.29
CA ARG A 1 -22.70 24.57 23.99
C ARG A 1 -23.85 23.93 23.21
N ASN A 2 -23.90 24.17 21.91
CA ASN A 2 -24.82 23.55 20.95
C ASN A 2 -24.19 23.78 19.58
N VAL A 3 -23.31 22.87 19.19
CA VAL A 3 -22.84 22.68 17.81
C VAL A 3 -22.71 21.18 17.65
N GLN A 4 -23.83 20.51 17.38
CA GLN A 4 -23.80 19.35 16.49
C GLN A 4 -23.32 19.87 15.14
N GLY A 5 -22.01 20.04 15.00
CA GLY A 5 -21.39 20.35 13.73
C GLY A 5 -21.53 19.11 12.89
N ARG A 6 -22.10 19.23 11.69
CA ARG A 6 -21.99 18.22 10.64
C ARG A 6 -20.54 17.72 10.65
N GLY A 7 -20.32 16.44 10.95
CA GLY A 7 -18.99 15.86 11.18
C GLY A 7 -18.10 15.93 9.93
N LEU A 8 -17.50 17.09 9.68
CA LEU A 8 -16.57 17.32 8.59
C LEU A 8 -15.22 16.73 8.98
N ALA A 9 -14.74 15.75 8.22
CA ALA A 9 -13.43 15.17 8.43
C ALA A 9 -12.32 16.21 8.19
N THR A 10 -11.31 16.23 9.06
CA THR A 10 -10.15 17.13 8.92
C THR A 10 -9.08 16.50 8.01
N PRO A 11 -8.24 17.29 7.31
CA PRO A 11 -7.14 16.76 6.50
C PRO A 11 -6.22 15.79 7.26
N ASN A 12 -5.93 16.08 8.52
CA ASN A 12 -5.13 15.21 9.38
C ASN A 12 -5.83 13.88 9.70
N LEU A 13 -7.15 13.89 9.90
CA LEU A 13 -7.92 12.67 10.14
C LEU A 13 -7.96 11.79 8.90
N LEU A 14 -8.09 12.39 7.72
CA LEU A 14 -8.09 11.69 6.42
C LEU A 14 -6.72 11.09 6.11
N LEU A 15 -5.65 11.88 6.31
CA LEU A 15 -4.28 11.37 6.19
C LEU A 15 -4.08 10.19 7.15
N ALA A 16 -4.44 10.35 8.42
CA ALA A 16 -4.30 9.27 9.40
C ALA A 16 -5.09 8.02 8.97
N PHE A 17 -6.34 8.19 8.54
CA PHE A 17 -7.17 7.09 8.02
C PHE A 17 -6.50 6.37 6.84
N SER A 18 -5.93 7.11 5.88
CA SER A 18 -5.20 6.55 4.74
C SER A 18 -3.88 5.87 5.10
N LYS A 19 -3.34 6.16 6.29
CA LYS A 19 -2.06 5.61 6.77
C LYS A 19 -2.22 4.60 7.90
N PHE A 20 -3.46 4.24 8.23
CA PHE A 20 -3.73 3.11 9.10
C PHE A 20 -3.99 1.85 8.27
N PRO A 21 -3.27 0.75 8.55
CA PRO A 21 -3.59 -0.53 7.96
C PRO A 21 -4.86 -1.11 8.59
N GLU A 22 -5.25 -2.29 8.12
CA GLU A 22 -6.17 -3.18 8.82
C GLU A 22 -5.69 -3.56 10.23
N GLN A 23 -6.61 -4.14 11.01
CA GLN A 23 -6.40 -4.39 12.44
C GLN A 23 -5.17 -5.25 12.75
N GLU A 24 -4.95 -6.36 12.06
CA GLU A 24 -3.82 -7.27 12.32
C GLU A 24 -2.48 -6.56 12.12
N SER A 25 -2.31 -5.87 10.99
CA SER A 25 -1.13 -5.05 10.68
C SER A 25 -0.98 -3.86 11.65
N GLN A 26 -2.09 -3.32 12.15
CA GLN A 26 -2.08 -2.28 13.18
C GLN A 26 -1.56 -2.83 14.51
N ASP A 27 -1.98 -4.03 14.91
CA ASP A 27 -1.56 -4.68 16.15
C ASP A 27 -0.06 -4.99 16.13
N ILE A 28 0.47 -5.39 14.96
CA ILE A 28 1.92 -5.60 14.74
C ILE A 28 2.68 -4.27 14.86
N SER A 29 2.19 -3.21 14.24
CA SER A 29 2.79 -1.87 14.32
C SER A 29 2.82 -1.37 15.76
N GLN A 30 1.74 -1.59 16.52
CA GLN A 30 1.66 -1.26 17.94
C GLN A 30 2.62 -2.10 18.80
N ALA A 31 2.77 -3.38 18.50
CA ALA A 31 3.73 -4.23 19.19
C ALA A 31 5.16 -3.69 19.05
N ALA A 32 5.53 -3.26 17.84
CA ALA A 32 6.84 -2.65 17.58
C ALA A 32 7.02 -1.32 18.32
N GLU A 33 6.00 -0.45 18.34
CA GLU A 33 6.02 0.81 19.10
C GLU A 33 6.15 0.58 20.61
N ARG A 34 5.40 -0.38 21.18
CA ARG A 34 5.49 -0.76 22.59
C ARG A 34 6.88 -1.27 22.95
N MET A 35 7.46 -2.09 22.08
CA MET A 35 8.82 -2.58 22.24
C MET A 35 9.80 -1.39 22.29
N GLU A 36 9.74 -0.47 21.31
CA GLU A 36 10.62 0.73 21.18
C GLU A 36 10.59 1.58 22.42
N MET A 37 9.39 1.90 22.84
CA MET A 37 9.17 2.70 24.03
C MET A 37 9.71 2.02 25.29
N SER A 38 9.47 0.71 25.46
CA SER A 38 9.91 -0.04 26.64
C SER A 38 11.43 0.00 26.79
N VAL A 39 12.17 -0.17 25.68
CA VAL A 39 13.64 -0.11 25.72
C VAL A 39 14.13 1.32 25.91
N GLN A 40 13.50 2.32 25.30
CA GLN A 40 13.89 3.72 25.46
C GLN A 40 13.75 4.18 26.92
N VAL A 41 12.64 3.84 27.59
CA VAL A 41 12.41 4.15 29.01
C VAL A 41 13.43 3.45 29.91
N LEU A 42 13.76 2.18 29.64
CA LEU A 42 14.79 1.47 30.38
C LEU A 42 16.16 2.12 30.22
N LYS A 43 16.54 2.53 29.01
CA LYS A 43 17.79 3.27 28.76
C LYS A 43 17.86 4.55 29.60
N GLN A 44 16.80 5.37 29.62
CA GLN A 44 16.77 6.60 30.41
C GLN A 44 16.95 6.34 31.92
N ASN A 45 16.22 5.36 32.46
CA ASN A 45 16.31 5.01 33.89
C ASN A 45 17.69 4.49 34.30
N VAL A 46 18.33 3.70 33.44
CA VAL A 46 19.65 3.14 33.70
C VAL A 46 20.75 4.20 33.59
N CYS A 47 20.69 5.07 32.57
CA CYS A 47 21.62 6.19 32.42
C CYS A 47 21.55 7.17 33.62
N GLN A 48 20.35 7.43 34.15
CA GLN A 48 20.17 8.24 35.36
C GLN A 48 20.81 7.60 36.60
N LYS A 49 20.75 6.27 36.75
CA LYS A 49 21.36 5.55 37.88
C LYS A 49 22.89 5.50 37.83
N HIS A 50 23.50 5.35 36.64
CA HIS A 50 24.94 5.09 36.54
C HIS A 50 25.82 6.31 36.26
N LYS A 51 25.25 7.52 36.07
CA LYS A 51 25.99 8.80 35.81
C LYS A 51 27.11 8.69 34.75
N ARG A 52 27.03 7.73 33.83
CA ARG A 52 27.98 7.53 32.72
C ARG A 52 27.21 7.30 31.43
N SER A 53 27.73 7.86 30.34
CA SER A 53 27.35 7.52 28.96
C SER A 53 27.87 6.11 28.64
N LEU A 54 27.15 5.09 29.10
CA LEU A 54 27.42 3.69 28.74
C LEU A 54 26.68 3.34 27.45
N HIS A 55 27.29 2.47 26.64
CA HIS A 55 26.68 1.98 25.41
C HIS A 55 25.44 1.12 25.76
N PRO A 56 24.31 1.24 25.05
CA PRO A 56 23.03 0.60 25.43
C PRO A 56 23.05 -0.94 25.56
N THR A 57 24.09 -1.59 25.04
CA THR A 57 24.34 -3.04 25.06
C THR A 57 24.91 -3.55 26.38
N ASP A 58 25.47 -2.68 27.20
CA ASP A 58 26.21 -3.10 28.39
C ASP A 58 25.31 -3.29 29.63
N LEU A 59 23.99 -3.11 29.47
CA LEU A 59 23.08 -2.83 30.59
C LEU A 59 21.80 -3.70 30.67
N LEU A 60 21.36 -4.34 29.59
CA LEU A 60 20.13 -5.16 29.58
C LEU A 60 20.46 -6.62 29.21
N SER A 61 20.04 -7.59 30.05
CA SER A 61 20.27 -9.01 29.78
C SER A 61 19.40 -9.53 28.64
N ALA A 62 19.87 -10.57 27.95
CA ALA A 62 19.12 -11.23 26.87
C ALA A 62 17.73 -11.75 27.34
N ASP A 63 17.64 -12.21 28.60
CA ASP A 63 16.38 -12.68 29.19
C ASP A 63 15.36 -11.56 29.37
N LEU A 64 15.80 -10.40 29.88
CA LEU A 64 14.93 -9.24 30.05
C LEU A 64 14.41 -8.73 28.71
N LEU A 65 15.27 -8.73 27.69
CA LEU A 65 14.90 -8.28 26.36
C LEU A 65 13.99 -9.29 25.62
N THR A 66 14.18 -10.59 25.84
CA THR A 66 13.24 -11.63 25.37
C THR A 66 11.87 -11.48 26.05
N MET A 67 11.86 -11.18 27.35
CA MET A 67 10.64 -10.88 28.09
C MET A 67 9.94 -9.64 27.53
N ILE A 68 10.67 -8.57 27.19
CA ILE A 68 10.10 -7.38 26.54
C ILE A 68 9.54 -7.72 25.15
N ALA A 69 10.26 -8.50 24.33
CA ALA A 69 9.78 -8.93 23.02
C ALA A 69 8.48 -9.77 23.11
N ASN A 70 8.37 -10.60 24.15
CA ASN A 70 7.18 -11.40 24.40
C ASN A 70 6.01 -10.52 24.89
N ILE A 71 6.22 -9.68 25.91
CA ILE A 71 5.18 -8.81 26.49
C ILE A 71 4.70 -7.74 25.51
N SER A 72 5.57 -7.23 24.64
CA SER A 72 5.19 -6.25 23.61
C SER A 72 4.32 -6.85 22.50
N GLY A 73 4.39 -8.17 22.29
CA GLY A 73 3.74 -8.89 21.20
C GLY A 73 4.59 -9.03 19.93
N CYS A 74 5.86 -8.62 19.95
CA CYS A 74 6.74 -8.68 18.78
C CYS A 74 7.30 -10.07 18.48
N LEU A 75 7.48 -10.92 19.50
CA LEU A 75 8.16 -12.20 19.37
C LEU A 75 7.66 -13.11 18.22
N PRO A 76 6.34 -13.28 17.98
CA PRO A 76 5.85 -14.12 16.89
C PRO A 76 6.30 -13.66 15.49
N TYR A 77 6.39 -12.35 15.29
CA TYR A 77 6.74 -11.73 13.99
C TYR A 77 8.25 -11.69 13.76
N MET A 78 9.04 -11.95 14.81
CA MET A 78 10.50 -12.00 14.75
C MET A 78 11.01 -13.40 14.37
N LEU A 79 10.18 -14.43 14.51
CA LEU A 79 10.50 -15.81 14.13
C LEU A 79 10.06 -16.09 12.68
N PRO A 80 10.80 -16.93 11.93
CA PRO A 80 10.37 -17.32 10.59
C PRO A 80 9.10 -18.19 10.66
N PRO A 81 8.11 -17.96 9.76
CA PRO A 81 6.91 -18.79 9.71
C PRO A 81 7.23 -20.21 9.25
N LYS A 82 6.44 -21.19 9.69
CA LYS A 82 6.50 -22.56 9.17
C LYS A 82 5.84 -22.62 7.80
N CYS A 83 6.55 -23.14 6.80
CA CYS A 83 6.00 -23.23 5.45
C CYS A 83 5.25 -24.54 5.22
N PRO A 84 3.97 -24.49 4.79
CA PRO A 84 3.23 -25.67 4.41
C PRO A 84 3.88 -26.32 3.18
N ASN A 85 4.00 -27.65 3.20
CA ASN A 85 4.53 -28.43 2.10
C ASN A 85 3.46 -29.39 1.59
N ASN A 86 2.39 -28.82 1.05
CA ASN A 86 1.27 -29.52 0.44
C ASN A 86 1.02 -28.98 -0.97
N CYS A 87 0.15 -29.66 -1.71
CA CYS A 87 -0.20 -29.28 -3.09
C CYS A 87 -0.74 -27.85 -3.19
N LEU A 88 -1.58 -27.40 -2.24
CA LEU A 88 -2.12 -26.04 -2.20
C LEU A 88 -1.01 -24.98 -2.13
N ALA A 89 -0.05 -25.15 -1.22
CA ALA A 89 1.08 -24.24 -1.03
C ALA A 89 2.09 -24.25 -2.19
N ASN A 90 2.03 -25.29 -3.03
CA ASN A 90 2.80 -25.38 -4.26
C ASN A 90 2.05 -24.74 -5.44
N LYS A 91 0.71 -24.81 -5.47
CA LYS A 91 -0.13 -24.31 -6.57
C LYS A 91 -0.51 -22.82 -6.42
N TYR A 92 -0.76 -22.36 -5.20
CA TYR A 92 -1.27 -21.02 -4.89
C TYR A 92 -0.42 -20.28 -3.88
N ARG A 93 -0.48 -18.94 -3.94
CA ARG A 93 0.20 -18.03 -3.02
C ARG A 93 -0.52 -18.01 -1.68
N LEU A 94 0.24 -18.01 -0.58
CA LEU A 94 -0.32 -17.59 0.71
C LEU A 94 -0.68 -16.10 0.65
N ILE A 95 -1.77 -15.69 1.29
CA ILE A 95 -2.23 -14.30 1.29
C ILE A 95 -1.22 -13.32 1.89
N THR A 96 -0.40 -13.78 2.84
CA THR A 96 0.65 -12.98 3.48
C THR A 96 1.93 -12.86 2.64
N GLY A 97 2.00 -13.51 1.48
CA GLY A 97 3.22 -13.60 0.66
C GLY A 97 4.34 -14.45 1.29
N ALA A 98 4.19 -14.90 2.53
CA ALA A 98 5.15 -15.75 3.21
C ALA A 98 5.37 -17.07 2.44
N CYS A 99 6.55 -17.67 2.61
CA CYS A 99 6.91 -18.95 1.99
C CYS A 99 6.92 -18.97 0.46
N ASN A 100 6.89 -17.80 -0.19
CA ASN A 100 7.24 -17.68 -1.60
C ASN A 100 8.66 -18.22 -1.80
N ASN A 101 9.63 -17.65 -1.08
CA ASN A 101 10.96 -18.22 -0.95
C ASN A 101 10.96 -19.30 0.15
N ARG A 102 11.41 -20.52 -0.18
CA ARG A 102 11.42 -21.66 0.75
C ARG A 102 12.59 -21.62 1.74
N GLU A 103 13.72 -21.02 1.37
CA GLU A 103 14.91 -20.87 2.23
C GLU A 103 14.83 -19.63 3.12
N HIS A 104 14.17 -18.58 2.61
CA HIS A 104 13.94 -17.32 3.31
C HIS A 104 12.44 -16.98 3.37
N PRO A 105 11.64 -17.67 4.24
CA PRO A 105 10.18 -17.58 4.27
C PRO A 105 9.56 -16.19 4.47
N ARG A 106 10.35 -15.21 4.92
CA ARG A 106 9.91 -13.83 5.17
C ARG A 106 10.19 -12.86 4.02
N TRP A 107 10.98 -13.26 3.02
CA TRP A 107 11.27 -12.39 1.88
C TRP A 107 10.00 -12.13 1.08
N GLY A 108 9.66 -10.85 0.94
CA GLY A 108 8.45 -10.36 0.30
C GLY A 108 7.14 -10.54 1.09
N ALA A 109 7.18 -11.08 2.31
CA ALA A 109 5.98 -11.25 3.12
C ALA A 109 5.47 -9.91 3.69
N SER A 110 4.15 -9.83 3.92
CA SER A 110 3.52 -8.68 4.58
C SER A 110 3.95 -8.56 6.04
N ASN A 111 3.83 -7.33 6.56
CA ASN A 111 4.23 -6.97 7.93
C ASN A 111 5.70 -7.24 8.28
N MET A 112 6.57 -7.18 7.28
CA MET A 112 8.02 -7.31 7.43
C MET A 112 8.72 -5.97 7.19
N ALA A 113 9.97 -5.86 7.63
CA ALA A 113 10.80 -4.69 7.35
C ALA A 113 11.02 -4.51 5.84
N LEU A 114 10.96 -3.26 5.37
CA LEU A 114 11.43 -2.88 4.02
C LEU A 114 12.92 -3.24 3.87
N ALA A 115 13.32 -3.65 2.67
CA ALA A 115 14.72 -3.96 2.39
C ALA A 115 15.61 -2.69 2.38
N ARG A 116 16.87 -2.84 2.79
CA ARG A 116 17.89 -1.80 2.71
C ARG A 116 18.95 -2.18 1.68
N TRP A 117 19.07 -1.39 0.62
CA TRP A 117 20.16 -1.54 -0.35
C TRP A 117 21.41 -0.73 0.01
N LEU A 118 21.22 0.34 0.80
CA LEU A 118 22.28 1.08 1.46
C LEU A 118 22.00 1.15 2.97
N PRO A 119 23.05 1.24 3.82
CA PRO A 119 22.87 1.51 5.24
C PRO A 119 22.03 2.78 5.48
N PRO A 120 21.14 2.79 6.49
CA PRO A 120 20.34 3.97 6.79
C PRO A 120 21.19 5.11 7.38
N ALA A 121 20.85 6.34 7.03
CA ALA A 121 21.49 7.57 7.48
C ALA A 121 20.64 8.26 8.55
N TYR A 122 20.80 7.85 9.81
CA TYR A 122 20.20 8.50 11.00
C TYR A 122 21.21 9.39 11.73
N GLU A 123 20.75 10.44 12.41
CA GLU A 123 21.63 11.39 13.14
C GLU A 123 22.41 10.72 14.27
N ASP A 124 21.76 9.80 14.97
CA ASP A 124 22.32 9.01 16.06
C ASP A 124 22.85 7.64 15.58
N GLY A 125 22.84 7.39 14.27
CA GLY A 125 23.16 6.09 13.66
C GLY A 125 22.15 4.97 13.96
N LEU A 126 21.03 5.27 14.65
CA LEU A 126 20.08 4.27 15.12
C LEU A 126 18.65 4.55 14.66
N SER A 127 18.07 5.68 15.04
CA SER A 127 16.63 5.93 14.85
C SER A 127 16.27 7.40 14.71
N GLN A 128 17.13 8.34 15.08
CA GLN A 128 16.84 9.77 15.06
C GLN A 128 16.91 10.30 13.62
N PRO A 129 15.79 10.80 13.04
CA PRO A 129 15.75 11.29 11.66
C PRO A 129 16.75 12.40 11.37
N ARG A 130 17.12 12.55 10.09
CA ARG A 130 17.92 13.70 9.65
C ARG A 130 17.15 15.01 9.78
N GLY A 131 17.81 16.04 10.29
CA GLY A 131 17.22 17.34 10.60
C GLY A 131 16.46 17.35 11.92
N TRP A 132 16.71 16.41 12.84
CA TRP A 132 16.07 16.38 14.15
C TRP A 132 16.74 17.35 15.13
N ASP A 133 18.05 17.24 15.35
CA ASP A 133 18.83 18.15 16.18
C ASP A 133 19.31 19.37 15.35
N PRO A 134 18.91 20.61 15.71
CA PRO A 134 19.34 21.80 14.99
C PRO A 134 20.85 22.09 15.08
N SER A 135 21.59 21.46 16.00
CA SER A 135 23.04 21.64 16.13
C SER A 135 23.83 20.82 15.11
N ILE A 136 23.24 19.76 14.55
CA ILE A 136 23.90 18.86 13.59
C ILE A 136 23.98 19.52 12.21
N ARG A 137 25.17 19.40 11.60
CA ARG A 137 25.48 19.93 10.28
C ARG A 137 25.85 18.78 9.33
N TYR A 138 25.36 18.87 8.10
CA TYR A 138 25.59 17.94 7.01
C TYR A 138 26.42 18.67 5.95
N ASN A 139 27.65 18.20 5.70
CA ASN A 139 28.59 18.89 4.82
C ASN A 139 28.75 20.39 5.18
N GLY A 140 28.83 20.69 6.49
CA GLY A 140 29.05 22.04 7.02
C GLY A 140 27.80 22.91 7.21
N VAL A 141 26.62 22.47 6.74
CA VAL A 141 25.38 23.26 6.76
C VAL A 141 24.21 22.51 7.41
N GLN A 142 23.18 23.23 7.85
CA GLN A 142 21.92 22.58 8.28
C GLN A 142 21.12 22.15 7.03
N LEU A 143 20.32 21.09 7.15
CA LEU A 143 19.38 20.74 6.09
C LEU A 143 18.26 21.79 6.00
N PRO A 144 17.79 22.13 4.78
CA PRO A 144 16.73 23.10 4.62
C PRO A 144 15.40 22.59 5.20
N LEU A 145 14.54 23.52 5.61
CA LEU A 145 13.17 23.21 5.97
C LEU A 145 12.44 22.68 4.75
N VAL A 146 11.79 21.51 4.88
CA VAL A 146 11.16 20.84 3.72
C VAL A 146 10.08 21.68 3.05
N ARG A 147 9.37 22.53 3.81
CA ARG A 147 8.36 23.44 3.26
C ARG A 147 8.97 24.57 2.43
N GLU A 148 10.18 25.02 2.77
CA GLU A 148 10.89 26.01 1.97
C GLU A 148 11.35 25.42 0.64
N VAL A 149 11.81 24.16 0.66
CA VAL A 149 12.11 23.39 -0.56
C VAL A 149 10.86 23.29 -1.43
N THR A 150 9.69 22.97 -0.85
CA THR A 150 8.44 22.94 -1.62
C THR A 150 8.15 24.27 -2.30
N ARG A 151 8.13 25.37 -1.54
CA ARG A 151 7.73 26.69 -2.04
C ARG A 151 8.70 27.24 -3.09
N LYS A 152 10.02 27.03 -2.94
CA LYS A 152 11.02 27.59 -3.85
C LYS A 152 11.25 26.76 -5.11
N ILE A 153 11.17 25.43 -5.01
CA ILE A 153 11.59 24.50 -6.07
C ILE A 153 10.42 23.70 -6.66
N ILE A 154 9.54 23.15 -5.81
CA ILE A 154 8.62 22.07 -6.22
C ILE A 154 7.25 22.61 -6.67
N HIS A 155 6.74 23.63 -5.99
CA HIS A 155 5.41 24.19 -6.21
C HIS A 155 5.24 24.69 -7.65
N ALA A 156 4.10 24.37 -8.26
CA ALA A 156 3.60 24.93 -9.51
C ALA A 156 2.14 25.36 -9.36
N SER A 157 1.73 26.46 -10.01
CA SER A 157 0.31 26.79 -10.11
C SER A 157 -0.41 25.80 -11.04
N ASN A 158 -1.73 25.68 -10.90
CA ASN A 158 -2.52 24.77 -11.74
C ASN A 158 -2.44 25.12 -13.24
N GLU A 159 -2.32 26.41 -13.56
CA GLU A 159 -2.25 26.93 -14.94
C GLU A 159 -0.88 26.70 -15.58
N ALA A 160 0.16 26.51 -14.76
CA ALA A 160 1.52 26.27 -15.25
C ALA A 160 1.74 24.82 -15.69
N VAL A 161 0.84 23.89 -15.32
CA VAL A 161 1.02 22.45 -15.54
C VAL A 161 1.15 22.11 -17.03
N THR A 162 2.26 21.46 -17.39
CA THR A 162 2.49 20.94 -18.73
C THR A 162 1.86 19.56 -18.92
N GLU A 163 1.13 19.37 -20.02
CA GLU A 163 0.54 18.08 -20.41
C GLU A 163 1.56 17.15 -21.09
N ASP A 164 1.43 15.86 -20.79
CA ASP A 164 2.16 14.78 -21.47
C ASP A 164 1.53 14.48 -22.84
N LYS A 165 2.31 14.64 -23.91
CA LYS A 165 1.83 14.44 -25.28
C LYS A 165 1.82 12.98 -25.75
N LEU A 166 2.36 12.05 -24.96
CA LEU A 166 2.48 10.64 -25.34
C LEU A 166 1.56 9.73 -24.51
N TYR A 167 1.33 10.05 -23.25
CA TYR A 167 0.64 9.15 -22.33
C TYR A 167 -0.65 9.73 -21.79
N SER A 168 -1.66 8.87 -21.70
CA SER A 168 -2.95 9.17 -21.09
C SER A 168 -2.83 9.22 -19.56
N ASP A 169 -3.76 9.89 -18.89
CA ASP A 169 -3.77 10.02 -17.43
C ASP A 169 -3.93 8.67 -16.71
N MET A 170 -4.39 7.64 -17.44
CA MET A 170 -4.40 6.25 -16.97
C MET A 170 -3.01 5.76 -16.50
N ILE A 171 -1.91 6.28 -17.08
CA ILE A 171 -0.56 5.88 -16.67
C ILE A 171 -0.28 6.26 -15.22
N MET A 172 -0.77 7.42 -14.77
CA MET A 172 -0.61 7.89 -13.39
C MET A 172 -1.44 7.03 -12.43
N VAL A 173 -2.71 6.76 -12.79
CA VAL A 173 -3.63 5.97 -11.96
C VAL A 173 -3.13 4.54 -11.78
N TRP A 174 -2.63 3.91 -12.85
CA TRP A 174 -2.03 2.57 -12.77
C TRP A 174 -0.77 2.55 -11.91
N GLY A 175 0.08 3.58 -12.02
CA GLY A 175 1.26 3.73 -11.18
C GLY A 175 0.92 3.77 -9.69
N GLN A 176 -0.08 4.57 -9.30
CA GLN A 176 -0.56 4.63 -7.91
C GLN A 176 -1.17 3.29 -7.48
N TYR A 177 -2.02 2.69 -8.32
CA TYR A 177 -2.68 1.42 -8.02
C TYR A 177 -1.67 0.29 -7.77
N ILE A 178 -0.60 0.21 -8.57
CA ILE A 178 0.44 -0.80 -8.39
C ILE A 178 1.40 -0.48 -7.25
N ASP A 179 1.67 0.80 -6.92
CA ASP A 179 2.38 1.15 -5.67
C ASP A 179 1.64 0.56 -4.47
N HIS A 180 0.31 0.66 -4.49
CA HIS A 180 -0.56 0.15 -3.46
C HIS A 180 -0.68 -1.38 -3.44
N ASP A 181 -0.11 -2.10 -4.42
CA ASP A 181 -0.05 -3.56 -4.43
C ASP A 181 1.17 -4.09 -3.68
N ILE A 182 2.27 -3.34 -3.69
CA ILE A 182 3.58 -3.82 -3.25
C ILE A 182 4.11 -3.11 -1.99
N ALA A 183 3.58 -1.93 -1.66
CA ALA A 183 4.07 -1.15 -0.54
C ALA A 183 2.99 -0.35 0.20
N PHE A 184 2.99 -0.50 1.53
CA PHE A 184 2.30 0.37 2.46
C PHE A 184 3.16 0.52 3.71
N THR A 185 3.45 1.74 4.13
CA THR A 185 4.14 1.98 5.40
C THR A 185 3.17 2.62 6.38
N PRO A 186 2.67 1.85 7.37
CA PRO A 186 1.86 2.36 8.45
C PRO A 186 2.51 3.56 9.15
N GLN A 187 1.70 4.55 9.49
CA GLN A 187 2.11 5.59 10.44
C GLN A 187 1.91 5.14 11.87
N SER A 188 2.68 5.76 12.78
CA SER A 188 2.53 5.54 14.22
C SER A 188 1.07 5.63 14.66
N THR A 189 0.61 4.62 15.38
CA THR A 189 -0.78 4.57 15.85
C THR A 189 -1.04 5.57 16.98
N SER A 190 0.00 5.88 17.77
CA SER A 190 -0.09 6.93 18.78
C SER A 190 -0.16 8.32 18.14
N ARG A 191 -1.15 9.11 18.60
CA ARG A 191 -1.31 10.52 18.21
C ARG A 191 -0.67 11.50 19.20
N THR A 192 -0.19 11.00 20.32
CA THR A 192 0.45 11.75 21.39
C THR A 192 1.93 11.40 21.50
N THR A 193 2.72 12.33 22.01
CA THR A 193 4.11 12.09 22.35
C THR A 193 4.21 10.98 23.38
N PHE A 194 5.14 10.06 23.18
CA PHE A 194 5.23 8.85 23.98
C PHE A 194 5.57 9.15 25.45
N LEU A 195 6.41 10.15 25.75
CA LEU A 195 6.85 10.45 27.12
C LEU A 195 5.93 11.43 27.85
N ASN A 196 5.43 12.46 27.15
CA ASN A 196 4.73 13.58 27.79
C ASN A 196 3.21 13.58 27.52
N GLY A 197 2.71 12.68 26.65
CA GLY A 197 1.30 12.55 26.34
C GLY A 197 0.70 13.72 25.55
N MET A 198 1.52 14.63 25.02
CA MET A 198 1.02 15.80 24.29
C MET A 198 0.61 15.42 22.88
N GLU A 199 -0.55 15.88 22.40
CA GLU A 199 -0.96 15.63 21.01
C GLU A 199 0.01 16.26 20.01
N CYS A 200 0.47 15.49 19.01
CA CYS A 200 1.36 16.01 17.97
C CYS A 200 0.74 17.16 17.17
N GLN A 201 -0.59 17.28 17.18
CA GLN A 201 -1.32 18.37 16.53
C GLN A 201 -1.30 19.65 17.33
N MET A 202 -0.88 19.61 18.60
CA MET A 202 -0.85 20.75 19.52
C MET A 202 0.57 21.17 19.89
N THR A 203 1.59 20.55 19.31
CA THR A 203 3.00 20.84 19.61
C THR A 203 3.86 20.82 18.35
N CYS A 204 4.84 21.73 18.31
CA CYS A 204 5.92 21.73 17.31
C CYS A 204 7.23 21.15 17.86
N GLU A 205 7.18 20.48 19.02
CA GLU A 205 8.30 19.76 19.59
C GLU A 205 8.57 18.45 18.83
N LYS A 206 9.85 18.14 18.65
CA LYS A 206 10.29 16.88 18.08
C LYS A 206 10.42 15.87 19.21
N GLN A 207 9.45 14.96 19.31
CA GLN A 207 9.42 13.91 20.32
C GLN A 207 8.61 12.75 19.75
N ASN A 208 9.16 11.53 19.76
CA ASN A 208 8.49 10.36 19.17
C ASN A 208 7.03 10.23 19.66
N PRO A 209 6.07 9.98 18.76
CA PRO A 209 6.21 9.79 17.31
C PRO A 209 6.09 11.08 16.47
N CYS A 210 6.05 12.27 17.10
CA CYS A 210 5.92 13.56 16.43
C CYS A 210 7.25 14.03 15.81
N PHE A 211 7.24 14.32 14.51
CA PHE A 211 8.37 14.93 13.78
C PHE A 211 7.91 16.09 12.88
N PRO A 212 7.42 17.19 13.48
CA PRO A 212 6.67 18.25 12.79
C PRO A 212 7.48 18.98 11.71
N ILE A 213 6.78 19.44 10.68
CA ILE A 213 7.33 20.20 9.56
C ILE A 213 7.24 21.69 9.90
N LYS A 214 8.39 22.34 10.15
CA LYS A 214 8.44 23.75 10.55
C LYS A 214 8.29 24.72 9.38
N TYR A 215 7.72 25.89 9.67
CA TYR A 215 7.74 27.06 8.78
C TYR A 215 8.92 28.00 9.08
N SER A 216 9.25 28.87 8.13
CA SER A 216 10.23 29.94 8.33
C SER A 216 9.59 31.14 9.02
N PHE A 217 10.30 31.72 10.01
CA PHE A 217 9.81 32.81 10.87
C PHE A 217 9.43 34.10 10.10
N PHE A 218 10.10 34.39 8.98
CA PHE A 218 9.80 35.56 8.13
C PHE A 218 8.42 35.47 7.45
N PHE A 219 7.87 34.26 7.29
CA PHE A 219 6.60 34.04 6.61
C PHE A 219 5.38 34.22 7.52
N PHE A 220 5.52 34.05 8.84
CA PHE A 220 4.42 34.22 9.80
C PHE A 220 3.80 35.62 9.73
N PHE A 221 4.59 36.63 9.35
CA PHE A 221 4.12 38.02 9.26
C PHE A 221 3.26 38.31 8.03
N PHE A 222 3.44 37.58 6.92
CA PHE A 222 2.69 37.76 5.67
C PHE A 222 1.44 36.88 5.56
N LEU A 223 1.31 35.84 6.41
CA LEU A 223 0.20 34.88 6.40
C LEU A 223 -1.12 35.42 7.00
N THR A 224 -1.17 36.67 7.47
CA THR A 224 -2.35 37.23 8.16
C THR A 224 -3.47 37.75 7.24
N THR A 225 -3.36 37.66 5.91
CA THR A 225 -4.36 38.29 5.02
C THR A 225 -5.03 37.41 3.96
N SER A 226 -4.71 36.12 3.80
CA SER A 226 -5.50 35.27 2.88
C SER A 226 -5.37 33.74 2.98
N ASP A 227 -4.46 33.18 3.79
CA ASP A 227 -4.28 31.72 3.90
C ASP A 227 -4.95 31.18 5.17
N THR A 228 -5.93 30.27 5.03
CA THR A 228 -6.65 29.60 6.14
C THR A 228 -5.80 28.54 6.88
N LEU A 229 -4.47 28.62 6.74
CA LEU A 229 -3.50 27.59 7.13
C LEU A 229 -3.09 27.61 8.62
N SER A 230 -3.68 28.45 9.46
CA SER A 230 -3.19 28.64 10.83
C SER A 230 -4.19 28.18 11.89
N THR A 231 -3.90 27.04 12.51
CA THR A 231 -4.26 26.73 13.92
C THR A 231 -3.43 27.56 14.92
N GLY A 232 -2.70 28.58 14.47
CA GLY A 232 -1.86 29.43 15.32
C GLY A 232 -0.48 28.85 15.67
N MET A 233 -0.05 27.76 15.02
CA MET A 233 1.24 27.09 15.25
C MET A 233 2.22 27.23 14.08
N ASP A 234 3.51 27.27 14.41
CA ASP A 234 4.64 27.43 13.46
C ASP A 234 5.02 26.13 12.70
N CYS A 235 4.14 25.14 12.64
CA CYS A 235 4.42 23.85 11.98
C CYS A 235 3.18 23.09 11.48
N LEU A 236 3.39 22.17 10.54
CA LEU A 236 2.44 21.10 10.20
C LEU A 236 2.74 19.84 11.04
N PRO A 237 1.71 19.13 11.52
CA PRO A 237 1.92 17.86 12.22
C PRO A 237 2.43 16.79 11.26
N PHE A 238 3.36 15.98 11.74
CA PHE A 238 3.86 14.81 11.01
C PHE A 238 4.15 13.70 12.02
N TYR A 239 3.65 12.51 11.69
CA TYR A 239 3.83 11.30 12.50
C TYR A 239 4.81 10.37 11.79
N ARG A 240 5.83 9.95 12.54
CA ARG A 240 6.83 8.98 12.08
C ARG A 240 6.17 7.67 11.67
N SER A 241 6.76 7.00 10.69
CA SER A 241 6.34 5.66 10.25
C SER A 241 6.58 4.63 11.33
N SER A 242 5.69 3.65 11.48
CA SER A 242 5.84 2.59 12.48
C SER A 242 7.10 1.77 12.23
N PRO A 243 7.84 1.39 13.28
CA PRO A 243 9.02 0.55 13.15
C PRO A 243 8.61 -0.91 12.90
N ALA A 244 9.52 -1.70 12.33
CA ALA A 244 9.42 -3.16 12.31
C ALA A 244 9.96 -3.75 13.62
N CYS A 245 9.30 -4.79 14.13
CA CYS A 245 9.74 -5.51 15.33
C CYS A 245 11.21 -5.96 15.22
N GLY A 246 11.98 -5.80 16.29
CA GLY A 246 13.37 -6.25 16.36
C GLY A 246 14.40 -5.35 15.65
N THR A 247 14.09 -4.08 15.38
CA THR A 247 15.01 -3.11 14.76
C THR A 247 15.18 -1.85 15.62
N GLY A 248 16.08 -0.94 15.23
CA GLY A 248 16.30 0.31 15.95
C GLY A 248 16.95 0.11 17.31
N ASP A 249 16.38 0.74 18.33
CA ASP A 249 16.87 0.64 19.72
C ASP A 249 16.91 -0.80 20.27
N HIS A 250 16.30 -1.77 19.57
CA HIS A 250 16.28 -3.21 19.88
C HIS A 250 17.22 -4.08 19.06
N GLY A 251 17.78 -3.55 17.97
CA GLY A 251 18.28 -4.40 16.88
C GLY A 251 19.40 -5.36 17.25
N ILE A 252 20.05 -5.11 18.39
CA ILE A 252 21.21 -5.84 18.91
C ILE A 252 20.82 -7.21 19.52
N LEU A 253 19.52 -7.49 19.66
CA LEU A 253 19.01 -8.74 20.22
C LEU A 253 19.01 -9.94 19.26
N PHE A 254 18.81 -9.67 17.97
CA PHE A 254 18.58 -10.70 16.95
C PHE A 254 19.45 -10.52 15.72
N GLY A 255 20.21 -9.42 15.64
CA GLY A 255 21.42 -9.34 14.83
C GLY A 255 22.58 -10.02 15.57
N ASN A 256 23.58 -10.49 14.83
CA ASN A 256 24.86 -10.87 15.42
C ASN A 256 25.32 -9.70 16.32
N LEU A 257 25.62 -9.93 17.61
CA LEU A 257 25.94 -8.90 18.63
C LEU A 257 27.06 -7.93 18.20
N SER A 258 27.76 -8.22 17.09
CA SER A 258 28.78 -7.41 16.44
C SER A 258 28.24 -6.35 15.47
N LEU A 259 26.94 -6.30 15.15
CA LEU A 259 26.36 -5.40 14.14
C LEU A 259 25.16 -4.62 14.70
N LEU A 260 25.25 -3.29 14.67
CA LEU A 260 24.12 -2.38 14.89
C LEU A 260 22.98 -2.73 13.92
N ASN A 261 21.74 -2.73 14.38
CA ASN A 261 20.56 -2.94 13.55
C ASN A 261 19.60 -1.74 13.70
N PRO A 262 19.81 -0.67 12.89
CA PRO A 262 19.08 0.59 12.97
C PRO A 262 17.59 0.42 12.63
N ARG A 263 16.79 1.46 12.91
CA ARG A 263 15.33 1.45 12.72
C ARG A 263 14.97 1.11 11.27
N GLN A 264 14.14 0.08 11.09
CA GLN A 264 13.53 -0.24 9.82
C GLN A 264 12.03 0.03 9.87
N GLN A 265 11.48 0.54 8.79
CA GLN A 265 10.04 0.74 8.65
C GLN A 265 9.40 -0.54 8.13
N ILE A 266 8.19 -0.82 8.62
CA ILE A 266 7.39 -1.97 8.21
C ILE A 266 6.72 -1.72 6.86
N ASN A 267 6.66 -2.77 6.03
CA ASN A 267 5.74 -2.85 4.90
C ASN A 267 4.51 -3.67 5.33
N GLY A 268 3.34 -3.05 5.39
CA GLY A 268 2.09 -3.73 5.74
C GLY A 268 1.55 -4.66 4.65
N LEU A 269 2.09 -4.58 3.43
CA LEU A 269 1.64 -5.38 2.29
C LEU A 269 2.68 -6.43 1.87
N THR A 270 2.23 -7.42 1.09
CA THR A 270 3.14 -8.29 0.35
C THR A 270 3.98 -7.43 -0.61
N SER A 271 5.21 -7.87 -0.91
CA SER A 271 6.06 -7.15 -1.88
C SER A 271 5.77 -7.54 -3.32
N PHE A 272 5.05 -8.63 -3.54
CA PHE A 272 4.83 -9.22 -4.87
C PHE A 272 3.76 -8.45 -5.64
N LEU A 273 3.85 -8.48 -6.97
CA LEU A 273 2.74 -8.11 -7.85
C LEU A 273 1.73 -9.27 -7.84
N ASP A 274 0.86 -9.32 -6.84
CA ASP A 274 -0.05 -10.44 -6.58
C ASP A 274 -1.52 -10.01 -6.37
N ALA A 275 -1.84 -8.75 -6.69
CA ALA A 275 -3.17 -8.16 -6.55
C ALA A 275 -3.67 -8.15 -5.08
N SER A 276 -2.77 -7.94 -4.13
CA SER A 276 -3.08 -7.66 -2.73
C SER A 276 -4.01 -6.43 -2.58
N THR A 277 -4.01 -5.49 -3.55
CA THR A 277 -5.01 -4.41 -3.64
C THR A 277 -6.47 -4.89 -3.74
N VAL A 278 -6.67 -6.11 -4.24
CA VAL A 278 -7.98 -6.77 -4.41
C VAL A 278 -8.25 -7.74 -3.26
N TYR A 279 -7.24 -8.53 -2.89
CA TYR A 279 -7.42 -9.70 -2.00
C TYR A 279 -7.02 -9.47 -0.55
N GLY A 280 -6.26 -8.41 -0.27
CA GLY A 280 -5.66 -8.14 1.03
C GLY A 280 -4.30 -8.81 1.21
N SER A 281 -3.61 -8.44 2.29
CA SER A 281 -2.28 -8.95 2.67
C SER A 281 -2.31 -9.76 3.98
N THR A 282 -3.50 -10.01 4.52
CA THR A 282 -3.72 -10.74 5.77
C THR A 282 -4.92 -11.69 5.62
N PRO A 283 -4.90 -12.86 6.29
CA PRO A 283 -6.02 -13.81 6.24
C PRO A 283 -7.35 -13.22 6.71
N ALA A 284 -7.31 -12.32 7.70
CA ALA A 284 -8.51 -11.65 8.21
C ALA A 284 -9.20 -10.78 7.13
N VAL A 285 -8.42 -10.02 6.35
CA VAL A 285 -8.96 -9.18 5.27
C VAL A 285 -9.44 -10.02 4.10
N GLU A 286 -8.69 -11.05 3.70
CA GLU A 286 -9.11 -11.99 2.65
C GLU A 286 -10.47 -12.61 2.99
N ASN A 287 -10.63 -13.16 4.19
CA ASN A 287 -11.87 -13.76 4.65
C ASN A 287 -13.04 -12.75 4.63
N LYS A 288 -12.73 -11.50 5.00
CA LYS A 288 -13.72 -10.42 5.05
C LYS A 288 -14.19 -10.00 3.67
N LEU A 289 -13.31 -9.98 2.67
CA LEU A 289 -13.61 -9.57 1.31
C LEU A 289 -14.31 -10.66 0.50
N ARG A 290 -14.19 -11.93 0.88
CA ARG A 290 -14.80 -13.07 0.19
C ARG A 290 -16.28 -13.25 0.50
N ASN A 291 -17.06 -13.60 -0.52
CA ASN A 291 -18.44 -14.03 -0.35
C ASN A 291 -18.49 -15.54 -0.07
N LEU A 292 -18.33 -15.90 1.20
CA LEU A 292 -18.28 -17.29 1.67
C LEU A 292 -19.63 -18.02 1.67
N THR A 293 -20.74 -17.31 1.43
CA THR A 293 -22.08 -17.93 1.35
C THR A 293 -22.40 -18.42 -0.06
N SER A 294 -21.72 -17.90 -1.08
CA SER A 294 -21.88 -18.35 -2.46
C SER A 294 -21.01 -19.57 -2.77
N LYS A 295 -21.51 -20.45 -3.64
CA LYS A 295 -20.75 -21.58 -4.19
C LYS A 295 -19.89 -21.20 -5.42
N GLU A 296 -19.83 -19.92 -5.76
CA GLU A 296 -19.19 -19.42 -6.98
C GLU A 296 -17.79 -18.82 -6.74
N GLY A 297 -17.29 -18.81 -5.49
CA GLY A 297 -15.95 -18.30 -5.19
C GLY A 297 -15.80 -16.78 -5.36
N LEU A 298 -16.87 -16.01 -5.18
CA LEU A 298 -16.93 -14.56 -5.45
C LEU A 298 -16.32 -13.71 -4.32
N LEU A 299 -16.01 -12.46 -4.65
CA LEU A 299 -15.80 -11.37 -3.69
C LEU A 299 -17.15 -10.71 -3.31
N LYS A 300 -17.21 -10.12 -2.12
CA LYS A 300 -18.36 -9.34 -1.64
C LYS A 300 -18.50 -8.06 -2.46
N ILE A 301 -19.74 -7.63 -2.60
CA ILE A 301 -20.12 -6.44 -3.36
C ILE A 301 -20.95 -5.49 -2.49
N ASN A 302 -21.14 -4.26 -2.95
CA ASN A 302 -22.11 -3.36 -2.35
C ASN A 302 -23.53 -3.91 -2.52
N LEU A 303 -24.29 -3.96 -1.42
CA LEU A 303 -25.67 -4.44 -1.44
C LEU A 303 -26.69 -3.31 -1.63
N LYS A 304 -26.28 -2.05 -1.53
CA LYS A 304 -27.16 -0.87 -1.58
C LYS A 304 -27.13 -0.17 -2.94
N TYR A 305 -25.96 -0.06 -3.55
CA TYR A 305 -25.77 0.71 -4.78
C TYR A 305 -25.16 -0.14 -5.89
N TYR A 306 -25.58 0.15 -7.12
CA TYR A 306 -25.11 -0.48 -8.34
C TYR A 306 -24.86 0.58 -9.41
N ASP A 307 -23.91 0.31 -10.30
CA ASP A 307 -23.54 1.15 -11.44
C ASP A 307 -24.12 0.54 -12.71
N ASN A 308 -25.34 0.93 -13.09
CA ASN A 308 -26.02 0.36 -14.27
C ASN A 308 -26.02 -1.18 -14.25
N HIS A 309 -26.48 -1.76 -13.14
CA HIS A 309 -26.46 -3.21 -12.83
C HIS A 309 -25.07 -3.84 -12.60
N ARG A 310 -24.00 -3.06 -12.59
CA ARG A 310 -22.65 -3.53 -12.23
C ARG A 310 -22.31 -3.26 -10.77
N GLU A 311 -21.41 -4.06 -10.25
CA GLU A 311 -21.09 -4.14 -8.82
C GLU A 311 -20.19 -2.97 -8.39
N TYR A 312 -20.43 -2.45 -7.19
CA TYR A 312 -19.47 -1.61 -6.47
C TYR A 312 -18.77 -2.41 -5.37
N LEU A 313 -17.64 -1.89 -4.89
CA LEU A 313 -16.99 -2.37 -3.67
C LEU A 313 -17.95 -2.27 -2.46
N PRO A 314 -17.87 -3.21 -1.51
CA PRO A 314 -18.61 -3.09 -0.26
C PRO A 314 -18.13 -1.87 0.54
N PHE A 315 -18.96 -1.39 1.47
CA PHE A 315 -18.55 -0.32 2.40
C PHE A 315 -17.72 -0.86 3.55
N THR A 316 -16.87 -0.01 4.12
CA THR A 316 -16.14 -0.31 5.37
C THR A 316 -17.08 -0.52 6.56
N ASP A 317 -16.69 -1.39 7.50
CA ASP A 317 -17.44 -1.61 8.74
C ASP A 317 -17.27 -0.46 9.75
N ARG A 318 -16.25 0.39 9.57
CA ARG A 318 -16.01 1.54 10.44
C ARG A 318 -16.96 2.67 10.07
N ILE A 319 -18.11 2.72 10.74
CA ILE A 319 -19.19 3.68 10.50
C ILE A 319 -19.36 4.58 11.74
N PRO A 320 -19.43 5.92 11.60
CA PRO A 320 -19.22 6.67 10.36
C PRO A 320 -17.74 6.62 9.92
N SER A 321 -17.50 6.39 8.63
CA SER A 321 -16.15 6.47 8.04
C SER A 321 -15.75 7.94 7.84
N PRO A 322 -14.47 8.29 7.67
CA PRO A 322 -14.08 9.69 7.47
C PRO A 322 -14.31 10.20 6.04
N CYS A 323 -14.88 9.41 5.14
CA CYS A 323 -15.13 9.85 3.76
C CYS A 323 -16.06 11.06 3.70
N ALA A 324 -15.75 11.96 2.77
CA ALA A 324 -16.52 13.15 2.42
C ALA A 324 -17.97 12.77 2.10
N GLN A 325 -18.91 13.64 2.45
CA GLN A 325 -20.33 13.46 2.15
C GLN A 325 -20.82 14.54 1.21
N ASP A 326 -21.84 14.20 0.43
CA ASP A 326 -22.61 15.12 -0.39
C ASP A 326 -23.35 16.14 0.49
N LEU A 327 -23.03 17.42 0.33
CA LEU A 327 -23.64 18.52 1.10
C LEU A 327 -25.11 18.75 0.77
N ASN A 328 -25.56 18.25 -0.39
CA ASN A 328 -26.93 18.40 -0.89
C ASN A 328 -27.79 17.15 -0.64
N ALA A 329 -27.24 16.11 -0.02
CA ALA A 329 -27.98 14.88 0.28
C ALA A 329 -29.08 15.10 1.32
N SER A 330 -30.15 14.30 1.21
CA SER A 330 -31.23 14.27 2.21
C SER A 330 -30.73 13.76 3.56
N GLU A 331 -31.36 14.21 4.65
CA GLU A 331 -31.00 13.76 6.00
C GLU A 331 -31.08 12.23 6.12
N GLY A 332 -29.94 11.60 6.44
CA GLY A 332 -29.83 10.16 6.67
C GLY A 332 -29.19 9.35 5.53
N GLU A 333 -28.96 9.92 4.35
CA GLU A 333 -28.27 9.23 3.25
C GLU A 333 -26.75 9.43 3.32
N ARG A 334 -26.06 8.51 4.02
CA ARG A 334 -24.60 8.50 4.15
C ARG A 334 -23.95 7.52 3.18
N ILE A 335 -22.85 7.92 2.55
CA ILE A 335 -22.03 7.07 1.69
C ILE A 335 -20.65 6.89 2.34
N GLU A 336 -20.33 5.67 2.72
CA GLU A 336 -19.09 5.36 3.42
C GLU A 336 -17.92 5.11 2.47
N CYS A 337 -16.70 5.10 3.00
CA CYS A 337 -15.53 4.62 2.28
C CYS A 337 -15.73 3.18 1.79
N PHE A 338 -15.20 2.88 0.61
CA PHE A 338 -15.15 1.52 0.09
C PHE A 338 -14.14 0.66 0.87
N MET A 339 -14.42 -0.63 0.93
CA MET A 339 -13.54 -1.67 1.47
C MET A 339 -12.98 -2.49 0.30
N ALA A 340 -11.66 -2.63 0.27
CA ALA A 340 -10.90 -3.42 -0.70
C ALA A 340 -9.73 -4.12 0.02
N GLY A 341 -8.85 -4.77 -0.73
CA GLY A 341 -7.62 -5.37 -0.19
C GLY A 341 -6.62 -4.35 0.39
N ASP A 342 -6.68 -3.10 -0.07
CA ASP A 342 -5.88 -1.99 0.44
C ASP A 342 -6.77 -0.89 1.08
N SER A 343 -6.31 -0.35 2.22
CA SER A 343 -7.07 0.63 3.01
C SER A 343 -7.17 2.02 2.36
N ARG A 344 -6.33 2.32 1.36
CA ARG A 344 -6.31 3.59 0.63
C ARG A 344 -7.20 3.59 -0.60
N SER A 345 -7.97 2.52 -0.85
CA SER A 345 -8.83 2.40 -2.03
C SER A 345 -9.79 3.57 -2.28
N SER A 346 -10.17 4.32 -1.23
CA SER A 346 -11.04 5.50 -1.34
C SER A 346 -10.30 6.83 -1.33
N GLU A 347 -8.96 6.86 -1.37
CA GLU A 347 -8.16 8.10 -1.29
C GLU A 347 -8.55 9.11 -2.36
N VAL A 348 -8.74 8.65 -3.61
CA VAL A 348 -9.22 9.44 -4.74
C VAL A 348 -10.17 8.61 -5.59
N THR A 349 -11.14 9.24 -6.26
CA THR A 349 -12.18 8.55 -7.04
C THR A 349 -11.63 7.69 -8.18
N SER A 350 -10.54 8.09 -8.84
CA SER A 350 -9.88 7.30 -9.89
C SER A 350 -9.30 5.99 -9.36
N LEU A 351 -8.71 6.01 -8.17
CA LEU A 351 -8.23 4.81 -7.49
C LEU A 351 -9.38 3.89 -7.11
N ALA A 352 -10.46 4.44 -6.52
CA ALA A 352 -11.66 3.66 -6.19
C ALA A 352 -12.30 3.00 -7.42
N ALA A 353 -12.29 3.68 -8.57
CA ALA A 353 -12.73 3.13 -9.84
C ALA A 353 -11.85 1.94 -10.28
N MET A 354 -10.52 2.05 -10.16
CA MET A 354 -9.59 0.96 -10.47
C MET A 354 -9.80 -0.27 -9.57
N HIS A 355 -9.93 -0.08 -8.25
CA HIS A 355 -10.26 -1.19 -7.34
C HIS A 355 -11.61 -1.85 -7.68
N THR A 356 -12.62 -1.05 -8.03
CA THR A 356 -13.94 -1.57 -8.44
C THR A 356 -13.84 -2.36 -9.74
N LEU A 357 -13.00 -1.93 -10.69
CA LEU A 357 -12.78 -2.64 -11.94
C LEU A 357 -12.21 -4.06 -11.72
N TRP A 358 -11.22 -4.19 -10.83
CA TRP A 358 -10.61 -5.48 -10.53
C TRP A 358 -11.46 -6.40 -9.64
N LEU A 359 -12.32 -5.84 -8.79
CA LEU A 359 -13.39 -6.59 -8.12
C LEU A 359 -14.31 -7.25 -9.17
N ARG A 360 -14.78 -6.45 -10.14
CA ARG A 360 -15.66 -6.93 -11.21
C ARG A 360 -14.97 -8.01 -12.04
N GLU A 361 -13.69 -7.82 -12.37
CA GLU A 361 -12.93 -8.80 -13.15
C GLU A 361 -12.78 -10.13 -12.41
N HIS A 362 -12.49 -10.12 -11.10
CA HIS A 362 -12.48 -11.35 -10.30
C HIS A 362 -13.82 -12.08 -10.37
N ASN A 363 -14.93 -11.37 -10.12
CA ASN A 363 -16.27 -11.98 -10.12
C ASN A 363 -16.66 -12.49 -11.52
N ARG A 364 -16.26 -11.80 -12.59
CA ARG A 364 -16.47 -12.23 -13.98
C ARG A 364 -15.73 -13.53 -14.26
N LEU A 365 -14.45 -13.62 -13.86
CA LEU A 365 -13.61 -14.81 -14.02
C LEU A 365 -14.15 -16.00 -13.24
N ALA A 366 -14.48 -15.80 -11.96
CA ALA A 366 -15.00 -16.86 -11.10
C ALA A 366 -16.31 -17.46 -11.64
N ARG A 367 -17.25 -16.62 -12.11
CA ARG A 367 -18.48 -17.07 -12.76
C ARG A 367 -18.21 -17.87 -14.04
N ALA A 368 -17.33 -17.37 -14.91
CA ALA A 368 -17.01 -18.06 -16.16
C ALA A 368 -16.31 -19.41 -15.92
N LEU A 369 -15.35 -19.46 -15.00
CA LEU A 369 -14.65 -20.69 -14.61
C LEU A 369 -15.60 -21.70 -13.97
N ARG A 370 -16.62 -21.25 -13.21
CA ARG A 370 -17.67 -22.13 -12.67
C ARG A 370 -18.47 -22.79 -13.79
N THR A 371 -18.80 -22.06 -14.85
CA THR A 371 -19.51 -22.60 -16.02
C THR A 371 -18.68 -23.64 -16.76
N ILE A 372 -17.37 -23.41 -16.91
CA ILE A 372 -16.44 -24.33 -17.59
C ILE A 372 -16.15 -25.57 -16.73
N ASN A 373 -15.88 -25.36 -15.43
CA ASN A 373 -15.47 -26.38 -14.48
C ASN A 373 -16.51 -26.53 -13.35
N GLY A 374 -17.66 -27.12 -13.67
CA GLY A 374 -18.76 -27.29 -12.70
C GLY A 374 -18.42 -28.12 -11.46
N HIS A 375 -17.34 -28.92 -11.52
CA HIS A 375 -16.82 -29.75 -10.44
C HIS A 375 -15.89 -29.01 -9.46
N TRP A 376 -15.41 -27.81 -9.81
CA TRP A 376 -14.54 -27.03 -8.93
C TRP A 376 -15.27 -26.54 -7.68
N SER A 377 -14.56 -26.58 -6.55
CA SER A 377 -15.04 -26.02 -5.31
C SER A 377 -15.03 -24.47 -5.32
N PRO A 378 -15.79 -23.81 -4.43
CA PRO A 378 -15.73 -22.36 -4.28
C PRO A 378 -14.31 -21.85 -3.98
N GLU A 379 -13.51 -22.57 -3.18
CA GLU A 379 -12.10 -22.24 -2.93
C GLU A 379 -11.27 -22.34 -4.21
N THR A 380 -11.44 -23.40 -5.01
CA THR A 380 -10.71 -23.54 -6.28
C THR A 380 -11.03 -22.38 -7.22
N LEU A 381 -12.31 -22.01 -7.33
CA LEU A 381 -12.76 -20.88 -8.17
C LEU A 381 -12.15 -19.56 -7.72
N TYR A 382 -12.16 -19.29 -6.42
CA TYR A 382 -11.54 -18.10 -5.84
C TYR A 382 -10.05 -18.06 -6.13
N GLN A 383 -9.31 -19.14 -5.87
CA GLN A 383 -7.86 -19.18 -6.05
C GLN A 383 -7.43 -19.10 -7.52
N GLU A 384 -8.14 -19.76 -8.44
CA GLU A 384 -7.84 -19.67 -9.88
C GLU A 384 -8.15 -18.28 -10.44
N ALA A 385 -9.28 -17.67 -10.06
CA ALA A 385 -9.58 -16.28 -10.42
C ALA A 385 -8.53 -15.32 -9.83
N ARG A 386 -8.15 -15.49 -8.55
CA ARG A 386 -7.08 -14.73 -7.89
C ARG A 386 -5.74 -14.86 -8.61
N LYS A 387 -5.37 -16.08 -8.99
CA LYS A 387 -4.13 -16.39 -9.70
C LYS A 387 -4.10 -15.73 -11.08
N ILE A 388 -5.21 -15.75 -11.84
CA ILE A 388 -5.34 -15.06 -13.13
C ILE A 388 -5.20 -13.55 -12.93
N VAL A 389 -5.95 -12.95 -12.01
CA VAL A 389 -5.89 -11.50 -11.75
C VAL A 389 -4.47 -11.05 -11.35
N GLY A 390 -3.78 -11.82 -10.49
CA GLY A 390 -2.39 -11.55 -10.14
C GLY A 390 -1.46 -11.61 -11.36
N ALA A 391 -1.63 -12.60 -12.26
CA ALA A 391 -0.88 -12.66 -13.51
C ALA A 391 -1.16 -11.46 -14.43
N LEU A 392 -2.41 -10.98 -14.48
CA LEU A 392 -2.76 -9.79 -15.25
C LEU A 392 -2.08 -8.53 -14.69
N HIS A 393 -1.98 -8.38 -13.36
CA HIS A 393 -1.23 -7.29 -12.74
C HIS A 393 0.26 -7.34 -13.12
N GLN A 394 0.86 -8.54 -13.09
CA GLN A 394 2.24 -8.77 -13.51
C GLN A 394 2.48 -8.39 -14.97
N ILE A 395 1.61 -8.87 -15.86
CA ILE A 395 1.70 -8.64 -17.31
C ILE A 395 1.55 -7.15 -17.61
N ILE A 396 0.47 -6.51 -17.19
CA ILE A 396 0.20 -5.10 -17.49
C ILE A 396 1.34 -4.22 -16.93
N THR A 397 1.82 -4.52 -15.72
CA THR A 397 2.91 -3.75 -15.11
C THR A 397 4.22 -3.89 -15.87
N LEU A 398 4.71 -5.11 -16.13
CA LEU A 398 6.04 -5.30 -16.72
C LEU A 398 6.07 -5.16 -18.25
N ARG A 399 4.96 -5.47 -18.94
CA ARG A 399 4.84 -5.38 -20.40
C ARG A 399 4.46 -3.97 -20.84
N ASP A 400 3.47 -3.36 -20.19
CA ASP A 400 2.79 -2.17 -20.72
C ASP A 400 3.18 -0.89 -19.97
N TYR A 401 3.46 -0.96 -18.67
CA TYR A 401 3.72 0.22 -17.84
C TYR A 401 5.21 0.52 -17.65
N ILE A 402 5.99 -0.39 -17.06
CA ILE A 402 7.39 -0.12 -16.67
C ILE A 402 8.29 0.33 -17.84
N PRO A 403 8.22 -0.25 -19.05
CA PRO A 403 9.00 0.24 -20.19
C PRO A 403 8.74 1.72 -20.53
N LYS A 404 7.53 2.23 -20.29
CA LYS A 404 7.16 3.65 -20.51
C LYS A 404 7.72 4.57 -19.41
N ILE A 405 7.92 4.04 -18.21
CA ILE A 405 8.41 4.79 -17.05
C ILE A 405 9.93 4.95 -17.07
N ILE A 406 10.65 3.84 -17.27
CA ILE A 406 12.13 3.86 -17.22
C ILE A 406 12.78 3.97 -18.61
N GLY A 407 12.00 3.80 -19.68
CA GLY A 407 12.48 3.81 -21.06
C GLY A 407 13.02 2.44 -21.51
N PRO A 408 13.08 2.19 -22.82
CA PRO A 408 13.44 0.88 -23.37
C PRO A 408 14.88 0.46 -23.05
N ASP A 409 15.83 1.39 -23.08
CA ASP A 409 17.25 1.09 -22.83
C ASP A 409 17.48 0.69 -21.36
N ALA A 410 16.89 1.44 -20.42
CA ALA A 410 16.97 1.10 -19.00
C ALA A 410 16.21 -0.20 -18.69
N PHE A 411 15.07 -0.45 -19.34
CA PHE A 411 14.35 -1.72 -19.21
C PHE A 411 15.21 -2.90 -19.63
N ASN A 412 15.87 -2.82 -20.79
CA ASN A 412 16.77 -3.86 -21.27
C ASN A 412 17.98 -4.06 -20.35
N LEU A 413 18.54 -2.96 -19.83
CA LEU A 413 19.71 -2.99 -18.94
C LEU A 413 19.39 -3.59 -17.56
N TYR A 414 18.31 -3.13 -16.92
CA TYR A 414 18.04 -3.46 -15.52
C TYR A 414 17.08 -4.62 -15.32
N ILE A 415 16.20 -4.93 -16.28
CA ILE A 415 15.18 -5.98 -16.17
C ILE A 415 15.46 -7.08 -17.19
N GLY A 416 15.57 -6.73 -18.47
CA GLY A 416 15.86 -7.65 -19.57
C GLY A 416 14.83 -8.76 -19.74
N LEU A 417 15.17 -9.78 -20.52
CA LEU A 417 14.35 -10.98 -20.68
C LEU A 417 14.30 -11.78 -19.37
N TYR A 418 13.16 -12.43 -19.12
CA TYR A 418 13.02 -13.32 -17.98
C TYR A 418 13.80 -14.62 -18.21
N THR A 419 14.57 -15.05 -17.20
CA THR A 419 15.43 -16.24 -17.26
C THR A 419 15.01 -17.35 -16.30
N GLY A 420 13.85 -17.21 -15.66
CA GLY A 420 13.37 -18.13 -14.62
C GLY A 420 13.50 -17.57 -13.20
N TYR A 421 12.88 -18.26 -12.24
CA TYR A 421 12.92 -17.93 -10.82
C TYR A 421 14.32 -18.12 -10.22
N ASP A 422 14.81 -17.11 -9.53
CA ASP A 422 16.07 -17.13 -8.78
C ASP A 422 15.78 -17.12 -7.26
N PRO A 423 15.96 -18.26 -6.56
CA PRO A 423 15.72 -18.33 -5.11
C PRO A 423 16.73 -17.53 -4.27
N THR A 424 17.82 -17.02 -4.85
CA THR A 424 18.79 -16.17 -4.16
C THR A 424 18.45 -14.68 -4.24
N MET A 425 17.52 -14.30 -5.12
CA MET A 425 17.04 -12.94 -5.26
C MET A 425 16.08 -12.60 -4.12
N ASN A 426 16.29 -11.45 -3.47
CA ASN A 426 15.40 -10.95 -2.44
C ASN A 426 14.31 -10.05 -3.05
N PRO A 427 13.04 -10.50 -3.15
CA PRO A 427 11.94 -9.72 -3.70
C PRO A 427 11.37 -8.66 -2.73
N THR A 428 11.85 -8.54 -1.49
CA THR A 428 11.32 -7.54 -0.56
C THR A 428 11.46 -6.13 -1.14
N VAL A 429 10.37 -5.34 -1.15
CA VAL A 429 10.41 -3.94 -1.57
C VAL A 429 11.42 -3.15 -0.73
N SER A 430 12.31 -2.44 -1.41
CA SER A 430 13.33 -1.62 -0.77
C SER A 430 12.75 -0.29 -0.28
N ASN A 431 13.32 0.21 0.82
CA ASN A 431 12.89 1.45 1.45
C ASN A 431 13.01 2.66 0.50
N VAL A 432 14.10 2.73 -0.27
CA VAL A 432 14.31 3.80 -1.26
C VAL A 432 13.29 3.76 -2.40
N PHE A 433 12.88 2.56 -2.82
CA PHE A 433 11.90 2.41 -3.88
C PHE A 433 10.54 2.97 -3.44
N SER A 434 9.99 2.50 -2.30
CA SER A 434 8.66 2.90 -1.83
C SER A 434 8.60 4.31 -1.23
N THR A 435 9.71 4.80 -0.70
CA THR A 435 9.76 6.11 -0.03
C THR A 435 10.19 7.24 -0.96
N ALA A 436 10.90 6.94 -2.03
CA ALA A 436 11.39 7.94 -2.98
C ALA A 436 11.09 7.57 -4.44
N ALA A 437 11.74 6.56 -5.00
CA ALA A 437 11.80 6.40 -6.46
C ALA A 437 10.42 6.19 -7.10
N PHE A 438 9.55 5.36 -6.52
CA PHE A 438 8.21 5.10 -7.09
C PHE A 438 7.19 6.21 -6.79
N ARG A 439 7.55 7.15 -5.89
CA ARG A 439 6.78 8.39 -5.65
C ARG A 439 7.05 9.46 -6.70
N PHE A 440 7.78 9.16 -7.78
CA PHE A 440 7.88 10.05 -8.95
C PHE A 440 6.48 10.37 -9.51
N GLY A 441 5.54 9.41 -9.40
CA GLY A 441 4.16 9.54 -9.86
C GLY A 441 3.43 10.75 -9.28
N HIS A 442 3.78 11.23 -8.10
CA HIS A 442 3.19 12.46 -7.53
C HIS A 442 3.41 13.70 -8.41
N ALA A 443 4.51 13.75 -9.16
CA ALA A 443 4.79 14.85 -10.09
C ALA A 443 4.05 14.70 -11.44
N THR A 444 3.28 13.62 -11.62
CA THR A 444 2.51 13.30 -12.83
C THR A 444 0.99 13.41 -12.64
N ILE A 445 0.54 13.85 -11.46
CA ILE A 445 -0.87 14.00 -11.11
C ILE A 445 -1.42 15.30 -11.71
N GLN A 446 -2.52 15.20 -12.44
CA GLN A 446 -3.28 16.34 -12.95
C GLN A 446 -4.04 17.10 -11.83
N PRO A 447 -4.17 18.43 -11.91
CA PRO A 447 -4.97 19.20 -10.96
C PRO A 447 -6.48 19.09 -11.21
N ILE A 448 -6.89 18.55 -12.36
CA ILE A 448 -8.29 18.45 -12.80
C ILE A 448 -8.61 16.99 -13.13
N VAL A 449 -9.65 16.46 -12.50
CA VAL A 449 -10.26 15.16 -12.81
C VAL A 449 -11.34 15.36 -13.86
N ARG A 450 -11.12 14.77 -15.03
CA ARG A 450 -11.99 14.94 -16.19
C ARG A 450 -13.04 13.83 -16.27
N ARG A 451 -14.26 14.22 -16.64
CA ARG A 451 -15.41 13.31 -16.80
C ARG A 451 -16.06 13.53 -18.14
N LEU A 452 -16.12 12.48 -18.96
CA LEU A 452 -16.58 12.59 -20.35
C LEU A 452 -17.82 11.75 -20.60
N ASN A 453 -18.70 12.27 -21.45
CA ASN A 453 -19.88 11.56 -21.91
C ASN A 453 -19.51 10.40 -22.87
N ALA A 454 -20.52 9.68 -23.36
CA ALA A 454 -20.33 8.54 -24.25
C ALA A 454 -19.66 8.87 -25.60
N GLN A 455 -19.61 10.15 -26.00
CA GLN A 455 -18.94 10.63 -27.21
C GLN A 455 -17.53 11.18 -26.92
N TYR A 456 -16.99 10.95 -25.72
CA TYR A 456 -15.68 11.46 -25.30
C TYR A 456 -15.59 13.00 -25.30
N LEU A 457 -16.72 13.68 -25.09
CA LEU A 457 -16.79 15.14 -24.93
C LEU A 457 -17.04 15.49 -23.47
N ASP A 458 -16.69 16.72 -23.07
CA ASP A 458 -17.05 17.26 -21.75
C ASP A 458 -18.55 17.10 -21.51
N ASP A 459 -18.89 16.53 -20.36
CA ASP A 459 -20.28 16.27 -19.99
C ASP A 459 -20.87 17.51 -19.28
N PRO A 460 -21.91 18.17 -19.84
CA PRO A 460 -22.54 19.32 -19.19
C PRO A 460 -23.21 19.00 -17.85
N GLU A 461 -23.62 17.74 -17.63
CA GLU A 461 -24.23 17.28 -16.38
C GLU A 461 -23.18 16.85 -15.34
N LEU A 462 -21.99 16.45 -15.81
CA LEU A 462 -20.88 15.97 -14.98
C LEU A 462 -19.60 16.79 -15.26
N PRO A 463 -19.53 18.06 -14.83
CA PRO A 463 -18.39 18.92 -15.14
C PRO A 463 -17.07 18.40 -14.59
N ASN A 464 -15.95 18.88 -15.13
CA ASN A 464 -14.62 18.55 -14.61
C ASN A 464 -14.48 19.04 -13.16
N LEU A 465 -13.77 18.28 -12.33
CA LEU A 465 -13.59 18.56 -10.90
C LEU A 465 -12.13 18.91 -10.61
N HIS A 466 -11.89 19.77 -9.63
CA HIS A 466 -10.56 19.93 -9.07
C HIS A 466 -10.16 18.72 -8.23
N LEU A 467 -8.87 18.43 -8.16
CA LEU A 467 -8.36 17.27 -7.44
C LEU A 467 -8.74 17.28 -5.94
N HIS A 468 -8.74 18.44 -5.29
CA HIS A 468 -9.14 18.50 -3.87
C HIS A 468 -10.59 18.07 -3.62
N GLU A 469 -11.47 18.20 -4.63
CA GLU A 469 -12.90 17.86 -4.51
C GLU A 469 -13.19 16.36 -4.59
N VAL A 470 -12.20 15.57 -5.06
CA VAL A 470 -12.37 14.13 -5.28
C VAL A 470 -11.68 13.26 -4.20
N PHE A 471 -10.92 13.86 -3.29
CA PHE A 471 -10.33 13.10 -2.19
C PHE A 471 -11.41 12.51 -1.27
N PHE A 472 -11.30 11.23 -0.91
CA PHE A 472 -12.22 10.54 0.00
C PHE A 472 -13.71 10.75 -0.29
N SER A 473 -14.10 10.86 -1.57
CA SER A 473 -15.46 11.23 -1.98
C SER A 473 -16.18 10.12 -2.78
N PRO A 474 -16.32 8.88 -2.22
CA PRO A 474 -16.95 7.76 -2.92
C PRO A 474 -18.39 8.06 -3.37
N TRP A 475 -19.07 9.02 -2.73
CA TRP A 475 -20.39 9.49 -3.14
C TRP A 475 -20.44 10.02 -4.57
N ARG A 476 -19.34 10.60 -5.08
CA ARG A 476 -19.27 11.08 -6.46
C ARG A 476 -19.36 9.94 -7.46
N LEU A 477 -18.69 8.81 -7.21
CA LEU A 477 -18.86 7.63 -8.07
C LEU A 477 -20.30 7.12 -8.03
N ILE A 478 -20.90 7.01 -6.84
CA ILE A 478 -22.25 6.45 -6.67
C ILE A 478 -23.35 7.35 -7.27
N LYS A 479 -23.23 8.67 -7.10
CA LYS A 479 -24.29 9.63 -7.45
C LYS A 479 -24.03 10.39 -8.74
N GLU A 480 -22.79 10.46 -9.23
CA GLU A 480 -22.38 11.30 -10.37
C GLU A 480 -21.86 10.46 -11.55
N GLY A 481 -22.63 9.45 -11.97
CA GLY A 481 -22.44 8.77 -13.27
C GLY A 481 -21.59 7.48 -13.27
N GLY A 482 -21.14 7.00 -12.11
CA GLY A 482 -20.40 5.74 -12.02
C GLY A 482 -18.96 5.80 -12.51
N LEU A 483 -18.44 4.65 -12.95
CA LEU A 483 -17.05 4.54 -13.40
C LEU A 483 -16.86 5.12 -14.81
N ASP A 484 -17.84 4.95 -15.69
CA ASP A 484 -17.70 5.17 -17.12
C ASP A 484 -17.21 6.59 -17.48
N PRO A 485 -17.81 7.70 -16.97
CA PRO A 485 -17.38 9.04 -17.35
C PRO A 485 -15.93 9.34 -16.92
N LEU A 486 -15.55 8.85 -15.74
CA LEU A 486 -14.21 9.01 -15.19
C LEU A 486 -13.18 8.22 -16.00
N LEU A 487 -13.47 6.95 -16.31
CA LEU A 487 -12.56 6.11 -17.10
C LEU A 487 -12.39 6.65 -18.54
N ARG A 488 -13.44 7.20 -19.16
CA ARG A 488 -13.29 7.90 -20.45
C ARG A 488 -12.34 9.10 -20.34
N GLY A 489 -12.46 9.89 -19.26
CA GLY A 489 -11.56 10.99 -18.95
C GLY A 489 -10.10 10.54 -18.87
N LEU A 490 -9.83 9.47 -18.12
CA LEU A 490 -8.48 8.90 -17.97
C LEU A 490 -7.89 8.33 -19.26
N LEU A 491 -8.72 7.77 -20.14
CA LEU A 491 -8.27 7.19 -21.41
C LEU A 491 -8.00 8.24 -22.49
N ALA A 492 -8.77 9.33 -22.53
CA ALA A 492 -8.74 10.31 -23.61
C ALA A 492 -7.95 11.60 -23.32
N HIS A 493 -7.56 11.83 -22.07
CA HIS A 493 -6.78 13.00 -21.69
C HIS A 493 -5.36 12.67 -21.25
N SER A 494 -4.48 13.64 -21.47
CA SER A 494 -3.06 13.60 -21.15
C SER A 494 -2.82 13.43 -19.64
N ALA A 495 -1.81 12.65 -19.28
CA ALA A 495 -1.19 12.76 -17.95
C ALA A 495 -0.51 14.13 -17.78
N LYS A 496 -0.17 14.52 -16.55
CA LYS A 496 0.74 15.65 -16.33
C LYS A 496 2.17 15.22 -16.62
N LEU A 497 2.92 16.02 -17.37
CA LEU A 497 4.35 15.83 -17.57
C LEU A 497 5.11 16.37 -16.34
N GLN A 498 6.07 15.60 -15.83
CA GLN A 498 7.00 16.09 -14.83
C GLN A 498 8.06 16.98 -15.52
N VAL A 499 8.03 18.28 -15.20
CA VAL A 499 8.97 19.30 -15.68
C VAL A 499 9.69 19.90 -14.47
N GLN A 500 10.99 20.18 -14.59
CA GLN A 500 11.90 20.48 -13.47
C GLN A 500 11.45 21.66 -12.59
N ASP A 501 10.81 22.67 -13.15
CA ASP A 501 10.29 23.86 -12.46
C ASP A 501 8.76 23.82 -12.24
N GLN A 502 8.11 22.70 -12.55
CA GLN A 502 6.68 22.50 -12.41
C GLN A 502 6.38 21.13 -11.78
N LEU A 503 7.04 20.79 -10.67
CA LEU A 503 7.02 19.42 -10.13
C LEU A 503 5.62 19.04 -9.61
N LEU A 504 5.12 19.67 -8.55
CA LEU A 504 3.80 19.38 -7.98
C LEU A 504 2.89 20.62 -8.05
N ASN A 505 1.66 20.41 -8.50
CA ASN A 505 0.65 21.46 -8.60
C ASN A 505 0.07 21.85 -7.22
N GLU A 506 -0.57 23.02 -7.14
CA GLU A 506 -1.12 23.57 -5.90
C GLU A 506 -2.19 22.70 -5.23
N GLU A 507 -2.87 21.82 -5.97
CA GLU A 507 -3.83 20.87 -5.37
C GLU A 507 -3.15 19.89 -4.40
N LEU A 508 -1.86 19.61 -4.62
CA LEU A 508 -1.05 18.70 -3.80
C LEU A 508 -0.16 19.41 -2.79
N THR A 509 0.25 20.66 -3.05
CA THR A 509 1.14 21.40 -2.15
C THR A 509 0.42 22.36 -1.22
N GLU A 510 -0.80 22.80 -1.59
CA GLU A 510 -1.59 23.78 -0.83
C GLU A 510 -2.98 23.29 -0.45
N LYS A 511 -3.54 22.28 -1.15
CA LYS A 511 -4.93 21.82 -0.95
C LYS A 511 -5.06 20.30 -0.69
N LEU A 512 -3.99 19.61 -0.27
CA LEU A 512 -4.06 18.18 -0.02
C LEU A 512 -5.06 17.87 1.10
N PHE A 513 -6.07 17.04 0.76
CA PHE A 513 -7.19 16.62 1.62
C PHE A 513 -8.10 17.74 2.14
N VAL A 514 -8.20 18.86 1.43
CA VAL A 514 -9.18 19.92 1.73
C VAL A 514 -10.59 19.47 1.32
N LEU A 515 -11.35 18.93 2.27
CA LEU A 515 -12.78 18.57 2.06
C LEU A 515 -13.75 19.69 2.46
N SER A 516 -13.26 20.68 3.22
CA SER A 516 -13.94 21.93 3.62
C SER A 516 -12.90 22.86 4.26
N ASN A 517 -13.18 24.16 4.39
CA ASN A 517 -12.27 25.29 4.67
C ASN A 517 -11.30 25.21 5.90
N ASN A 518 -11.15 24.08 6.60
CA ASN A 518 -10.31 23.94 7.79
C ASN A 518 -9.01 23.15 7.53
N GLY A 519 -7.98 23.88 7.12
CA GLY A 519 -6.60 23.41 7.01
C GLY A 519 -6.29 22.63 5.73
N SER A 520 -5.00 22.52 5.40
CA SER A 520 -4.51 21.74 4.26
C SER A 520 -3.16 21.11 4.58
N LEU A 521 -2.78 20.11 3.80
CA LEU A 521 -1.47 19.46 3.88
C LEU A 521 -0.64 19.74 2.62
N ASP A 522 0.65 19.44 2.70
CA ASP A 522 1.60 19.58 1.58
C ASP A 522 2.27 18.22 1.31
N LEU A 523 1.90 17.58 0.21
CA LEU A 523 2.42 16.27 -0.17
C LEU A 523 3.93 16.28 -0.42
N ALA A 524 4.48 17.35 -0.99
CA ALA A 524 5.92 17.48 -1.22
C ALA A 524 6.69 17.55 0.10
N SER A 525 6.22 18.38 1.03
CA SER A 525 6.80 18.47 2.38
C SER A 525 6.72 17.13 3.11
N LEU A 526 5.59 16.42 3.00
CA LEU A 526 5.43 15.08 3.58
C LEU A 526 6.41 14.07 2.98
N ASN A 527 6.67 14.08 1.68
CA ASN A 527 7.63 13.18 1.04
C ASN A 527 9.07 13.44 1.49
N LEU A 528 9.50 14.71 1.49
CA LEU A 528 10.84 15.08 1.95
C LEU A 528 11.05 14.72 3.43
N GLN A 529 10.07 15.05 4.28
CA GLN A 529 10.12 14.71 5.71
C GLN A 529 10.12 13.19 5.93
N ARG A 530 9.36 12.43 5.13
CA ARG A 530 9.33 10.96 5.17
C ARG A 530 10.67 10.34 4.78
N GLY A 531 11.34 10.87 3.76
CA GLY A 531 12.68 10.42 3.39
C GLY A 531 13.68 10.55 4.54
N ARG A 532 13.60 11.66 5.29
CA ARG A 532 14.43 11.89 6.49
C ARG A 532 14.03 10.97 7.66
N ASP A 533 12.73 10.76 7.90
CA ASP A 533 12.21 9.81 8.90
C ASP A 533 12.65 8.37 8.64
N HIS A 534 12.70 7.98 7.37
CA HIS A 534 13.16 6.66 6.94
C HIS A 534 14.69 6.53 6.90
N GLY A 535 15.44 7.58 7.25
CA GLY A 535 16.90 7.55 7.22
C GLY A 535 17.44 7.23 5.83
N LEU A 536 16.84 7.78 4.77
CA LEU A 536 17.38 7.60 3.42
C LEU A 536 18.72 8.36 3.29
N PRO A 537 19.75 7.71 2.71
CA PRO A 537 20.97 8.39 2.29
C PRO A 537 20.71 9.54 1.31
N GLY A 538 21.70 10.41 1.15
CA GLY A 538 21.62 11.57 0.28
C GLY A 538 21.62 11.18 -1.20
N TYR A 539 21.30 12.14 -2.07
CA TYR A 539 21.23 11.95 -3.52
C TYR A 539 22.49 11.29 -4.12
N ASN A 540 23.68 11.76 -3.75
CA ASN A 540 24.94 11.23 -4.27
C ASN A 540 25.20 9.77 -3.87
N ASP A 541 24.83 9.34 -2.67
CA ASP A 541 25.00 7.95 -2.23
C ASP A 541 24.22 7.00 -3.17
N TRP A 542 23.03 7.42 -3.60
CA TRP A 542 22.21 6.66 -4.54
C TRP A 542 22.68 6.77 -6.00
N ARG A 543 23.27 7.91 -6.40
CA ARG A 543 23.96 8.02 -7.70
C ARG A 543 25.10 7.00 -7.77
N GLU A 544 25.96 6.95 -6.76
CA GLU A 544 27.07 6.01 -6.68
C GLU A 544 26.59 4.54 -6.67
N PHE A 545 25.52 4.22 -5.92
CA PHE A 545 24.89 2.90 -5.96
C PHE A 545 24.46 2.48 -7.38
N CYS A 546 24.01 3.43 -8.20
CA CYS A 546 23.62 3.21 -9.58
C CYS A 546 24.78 3.31 -10.59
N GLY A 547 26.02 3.47 -10.12
CA GLY A 547 27.19 3.66 -10.99
C GLY A 547 27.19 5.00 -11.73
N LEU A 548 26.41 5.98 -11.26
CA LEU A 548 26.36 7.33 -11.80
C LEU A 548 27.43 8.22 -11.13
N PRO A 549 27.98 9.23 -11.83
CA PRO A 549 28.97 10.12 -11.26
C PRO A 549 28.43 10.88 -10.04
N LYS A 550 29.27 11.00 -9.01
CA LYS A 550 29.04 11.87 -7.86
C LYS A 550 29.14 13.34 -8.29
N LEU A 551 28.23 14.19 -7.81
CA LEU A 551 28.19 15.62 -8.14
C LEU A 551 28.71 16.42 -6.94
N GLU A 552 29.73 17.24 -7.10
CA GLU A 552 30.33 17.99 -5.98
C GLU A 552 29.99 19.49 -6.06
N THR A 553 29.81 20.01 -7.26
CA THR A 553 29.66 21.44 -7.53
C THR A 553 28.35 21.78 -8.21
N HIS A 554 28.01 23.07 -8.23
CA HIS A 554 26.90 23.61 -9.02
C HIS A 554 27.07 23.31 -10.53
N THR A 555 28.31 23.35 -11.02
CA THR A 555 28.61 23.01 -12.41
C THR A 555 28.32 21.53 -12.71
N ASP A 556 28.60 20.63 -11.77
CA ASP A 556 28.27 19.21 -11.93
C ASP A 556 26.75 19.00 -11.97
N LEU A 557 25.98 19.69 -11.14
CA LEU A 557 24.50 19.63 -11.18
C LEU A 557 23.94 20.05 -12.55
N ASN A 558 24.53 21.08 -13.18
CA ASN A 558 24.14 21.54 -14.51
C ASN A 558 24.40 20.51 -15.62
N THR A 559 25.16 19.43 -15.36
CA THR A 559 25.37 18.35 -16.33
C THR A 559 24.25 17.31 -16.35
N VAL A 560 23.41 17.28 -15.31
CA VAL A 560 22.32 16.30 -15.15
C VAL A 560 20.93 16.92 -15.00
N ILE A 561 20.89 18.25 -14.80
CA ILE A 561 19.68 19.06 -14.67
C ILE A 561 19.81 20.21 -15.68
N THR A 562 19.02 20.17 -16.76
CA THR A 562 19.06 21.20 -17.80
C THR A 562 18.60 22.58 -17.30
N ASN A 563 17.61 22.65 -16.39
CA ASN A 563 17.10 23.93 -15.88
C ASN A 563 18.03 24.56 -14.83
N HIS A 564 18.88 25.50 -15.27
CA HIS A 564 19.83 26.19 -14.40
C HIS A 564 19.18 26.93 -13.21
N ASN A 565 17.98 27.52 -13.37
CA ASN A 565 17.28 28.18 -12.26
C ASN A 565 16.94 27.19 -11.13
N VAL A 566 16.58 25.96 -11.47
CA VAL A 566 16.34 24.90 -10.48
C VAL A 566 17.63 24.52 -9.76
N THR A 567 18.74 24.37 -10.49
CA THR A 567 20.05 24.07 -9.87
C THR A 567 20.53 25.18 -8.94
N GLU A 568 20.32 26.45 -9.30
CA GLU A 568 20.67 27.61 -8.46
C GLU A 568 19.89 27.58 -7.16
N LYS A 569 18.56 27.39 -7.21
CA LYS A 569 17.69 27.28 -6.03
C LYS A 569 18.06 26.08 -5.15
N ILE A 570 18.41 24.94 -5.75
CA ILE A 570 18.88 23.76 -5.02
C ILE A 570 20.17 24.09 -4.26
N MET A 571 21.14 24.74 -4.92
CA MET A 571 22.41 25.11 -4.29
C MET A 571 22.26 26.21 -3.25
N GLU A 572 21.31 27.14 -3.42
CA GLU A 572 20.94 28.14 -2.41
C GLU A 572 20.44 27.46 -1.12
N LEU A 573 19.64 26.39 -1.23
CA LEU A 573 19.01 25.73 -0.08
C LEU A 573 19.83 24.60 0.55
N TYR A 574 20.46 23.76 -0.27
CA TYR A 574 21.17 22.56 0.20
C TYR A 574 22.69 22.76 0.33
N HIS A 575 23.24 23.77 -0.35
CA HIS A 575 24.67 24.15 -0.43
C HIS A 575 25.64 23.08 -0.96
N ASN A 576 25.31 21.79 -0.86
CA ASN A 576 26.10 20.67 -1.35
C ASN A 576 25.17 19.61 -1.97
N PRO A 577 25.46 19.08 -3.17
CA PRO A 577 24.59 18.08 -3.81
C PRO A 577 24.37 16.80 -3.00
N SER A 578 25.33 16.42 -2.14
CA SER A 578 25.20 15.24 -1.25
C SER A 578 24.14 15.44 -0.16
N ASN A 579 23.74 16.68 0.14
CA ASN A 579 22.68 16.96 1.10
C ASN A 579 21.28 16.81 0.52
N ILE A 580 21.13 16.78 -0.81
CA ILE A 580 19.84 16.72 -1.50
C ILE A 580 19.09 15.45 -1.08
N ASP A 581 17.83 15.62 -0.66
CA ASP A 581 16.94 14.50 -0.37
C ASP A 581 16.70 13.70 -1.67
N VAL A 582 16.91 12.37 -1.65
CA VAL A 582 16.92 11.53 -2.87
C VAL A 582 15.64 11.64 -3.71
N TRP A 583 14.48 11.87 -3.08
CA TRP A 583 13.21 12.07 -3.82
C TRP A 583 13.26 13.30 -4.72
N LEU A 584 13.74 14.45 -4.20
CA LEU A 584 13.93 15.65 -5.00
C LEU A 584 15.01 15.42 -6.06
N GLY A 585 16.15 14.85 -5.66
CA GLY A 585 17.30 14.63 -6.54
C GLY A 585 16.94 13.82 -7.79
N GLY A 586 16.21 12.70 -7.63
CA GLY A 586 15.78 11.91 -8.77
C GLY A 586 14.65 12.53 -9.60
N LEU A 587 13.81 13.39 -9.01
CA LEU A 587 12.75 14.12 -9.73
C LEU A 587 13.30 15.23 -10.63
N VAL A 588 14.45 15.83 -10.32
CA VAL A 588 14.98 16.95 -11.10
C VAL A 588 15.96 16.52 -12.19
N GLU A 589 16.33 15.25 -12.27
CA GLU A 589 17.16 14.75 -13.37
C GLU A 589 16.43 14.84 -14.72
N ASP A 590 17.20 15.12 -15.78
CA ASP A 590 16.69 15.05 -17.15
C ASP A 590 16.23 13.61 -17.49
N PHE A 591 15.11 13.49 -18.22
CA PHE A 591 14.58 12.20 -18.60
C PHE A 591 15.50 11.42 -19.53
N LEU A 592 15.53 10.10 -19.35
CA LEU A 592 16.04 9.19 -20.36
C LEU A 592 15.14 9.22 -21.62
N PRO A 593 15.69 8.97 -22.83
CA PRO A 593 14.89 8.90 -24.05
C PRO A 593 13.74 7.88 -23.93
N GLY A 594 12.51 8.34 -24.23
CA GLY A 594 11.30 7.52 -24.16
C GLY A 594 10.82 7.17 -22.74
N ALA A 595 11.45 7.72 -21.70
CA ALA A 595 11.12 7.47 -20.30
C ALA A 595 10.28 8.60 -19.68
N ARG A 596 9.89 8.41 -18.41
CA ARG A 596 9.34 9.43 -17.50
C ARG A 596 10.12 9.57 -16.21
N THR A 597 11.37 9.11 -16.23
CA THR A 597 12.30 9.18 -15.12
C THR A 597 13.71 9.50 -15.63
N GLY A 598 14.49 10.15 -14.77
CA GLY A 598 15.93 10.32 -15.00
C GLY A 598 16.72 9.04 -14.68
N PRO A 599 18.04 9.03 -14.97
CA PRO A 599 18.90 7.87 -14.79
C PRO A 599 18.83 7.20 -13.41
N LEU A 600 18.74 7.99 -12.33
CA LEU A 600 18.73 7.48 -10.97
C LEU A 600 17.46 6.67 -10.67
N PHE A 601 16.29 7.25 -10.97
CA PHE A 601 15.03 6.56 -10.75
C PHE A 601 14.83 5.40 -11.71
N ALA A 602 15.30 5.51 -12.95
CA ALA A 602 15.31 4.38 -13.89
C ALA A 602 16.10 3.17 -13.33
N CYS A 603 17.27 3.42 -12.72
CA CYS A 603 18.06 2.40 -12.04
C CYS A 603 17.34 1.77 -10.84
N ILE A 604 16.82 2.59 -9.91
CA ILE A 604 16.19 2.09 -8.68
C ILE A 604 14.91 1.31 -9.00
N ILE A 605 14.04 1.87 -9.87
CA ILE A 605 12.80 1.23 -10.29
C ILE A 605 13.11 -0.05 -11.08
N GLY A 606 14.05 -0.01 -12.02
CA GLY A 606 14.43 -1.17 -12.82
C GLY A 606 14.95 -2.33 -11.97
N LYS A 607 15.87 -2.04 -11.03
CA LYS A 607 16.40 -3.05 -10.09
C LYS A 607 15.31 -3.64 -9.20
N GLN A 608 14.37 -2.82 -8.70
CA GLN A 608 13.28 -3.31 -7.85
C GLN A 608 12.35 -4.22 -8.66
N MET A 609 11.93 -3.79 -9.85
CA MET A 609 11.03 -4.57 -10.71
C MET A 609 11.65 -5.90 -11.14
N LYS A 610 12.97 -5.94 -11.40
CA LYS A 610 13.69 -7.20 -11.62
C LYS A 610 13.66 -8.10 -10.39
N ALA A 611 13.89 -7.56 -9.20
CA ALA A 611 13.85 -8.33 -7.95
C ALA A 611 12.44 -8.90 -7.67
N LEU A 612 11.39 -8.11 -7.92
CA LEU A 612 10.00 -8.55 -7.81
C LEU A 612 9.65 -9.67 -8.79
N ARG A 613 10.20 -9.62 -10.02
CA ARG A 613 9.97 -10.63 -11.06
C ARG A 613 10.76 -11.91 -10.82
N ASP A 614 12.08 -11.77 -10.65
CA ASP A 614 12.99 -12.91 -10.63
C ASP A 614 12.99 -13.61 -9.27
N GLY A 615 12.69 -12.90 -8.18
CA GLY A 615 12.56 -13.44 -6.83
C GLY A 615 11.18 -14.00 -6.49
N ASP A 616 10.25 -14.07 -7.45
CA ASP A 616 8.88 -14.56 -7.25
C ASP A 616 8.70 -15.97 -7.83
N ARG A 617 8.58 -16.96 -6.95
CA ARG A 617 8.35 -18.37 -7.32
C ARG A 617 7.06 -18.57 -8.12
N PHE A 618 6.09 -17.67 -7.98
CA PHE A 618 4.79 -17.73 -8.62
C PHE A 618 4.65 -16.71 -9.77
N TRP A 619 5.77 -16.14 -10.26
CA TRP A 619 5.77 -15.30 -11.47
C TRP A 619 5.08 -16.04 -12.63
N TRP A 620 4.19 -15.37 -13.36
CA TRP A 620 3.30 -16.03 -14.31
C TRP A 620 4.01 -16.77 -15.45
N GLU A 621 5.24 -16.38 -15.80
CA GLU A 621 6.05 -17.07 -16.81
C GLU A 621 6.83 -18.26 -16.26
N ASN A 622 6.99 -18.36 -14.92
CA ASN A 622 7.74 -19.42 -14.28
C ASN A 622 7.11 -20.80 -14.57
N ASP A 623 7.95 -21.82 -14.64
CA ASP A 623 7.51 -23.16 -14.96
C ASP A 623 6.55 -23.70 -13.90
N ASN A 624 5.53 -24.43 -14.35
CA ASN A 624 4.47 -25.03 -13.52
C ASN A 624 3.53 -24.03 -12.81
N VAL A 625 3.67 -22.72 -13.02
CA VAL A 625 2.68 -21.74 -12.54
C VAL A 625 1.43 -21.76 -13.42
N PHE A 626 1.60 -21.64 -14.73
CA PHE A 626 0.56 -21.81 -15.74
C PHE A 626 1.03 -22.77 -16.83
N THR A 627 0.09 -23.44 -17.50
CA THR A 627 0.39 -24.23 -18.70
C THR A 627 0.73 -23.33 -19.88
N GLU A 628 1.41 -23.84 -20.91
CA GLU A 628 1.74 -23.03 -22.10
C GLU A 628 0.49 -22.50 -22.83
N ALA A 629 -0.61 -23.26 -22.83
CA ALA A 629 -1.90 -22.80 -23.36
C ALA A 629 -2.45 -21.61 -22.56
N GLN A 630 -2.42 -21.70 -21.22
CA GLN A 630 -2.81 -20.60 -20.33
C GLN A 630 -1.91 -19.36 -20.52
N LYS A 631 -0.59 -19.54 -20.59
CA LYS A 631 0.37 -18.45 -20.86
C LYS A 631 0.09 -17.77 -22.20
N HIS A 632 -0.27 -18.53 -23.24
CA HIS A 632 -0.64 -17.98 -24.54
C HIS A 632 -1.89 -17.10 -24.48
N GLU A 633 -2.91 -17.51 -23.72
CA GLU A 633 -4.14 -16.72 -23.54
C GLU A 633 -3.92 -15.49 -22.65
N LEU A 634 -3.16 -15.62 -21.55
CA LEU A 634 -2.82 -14.48 -20.67
C LEU A 634 -2.12 -13.36 -21.44
N LYS A 635 -1.20 -13.70 -22.36
CA LYS A 635 -0.46 -12.72 -23.19
C LYS A 635 -1.36 -11.84 -24.05
N LYS A 636 -2.59 -12.26 -24.37
CA LYS A 636 -3.53 -11.50 -25.20
C LYS A 636 -4.26 -10.40 -24.42
N HIS A 637 -4.37 -10.54 -23.11
CA HIS A 637 -5.15 -9.65 -22.27
C HIS A 637 -4.45 -8.29 -22.06
N SER A 638 -5.24 -7.24 -21.78
CA SER A 638 -4.75 -5.87 -21.56
C SER A 638 -5.66 -5.08 -20.62
N LEU A 639 -5.20 -3.96 -20.07
CA LEU A 639 -6.05 -3.08 -19.26
C LEU A 639 -7.27 -2.57 -20.05
N SER A 640 -7.13 -2.31 -21.34
CA SER A 640 -8.25 -1.94 -22.23
C SER A 640 -9.32 -3.04 -22.29
N ARG A 641 -8.90 -4.32 -22.31
CA ARG A 641 -9.84 -5.45 -22.28
C ARG A 641 -10.58 -5.54 -20.95
N VAL A 642 -9.87 -5.36 -19.84
CA VAL A 642 -10.48 -5.33 -18.49
C VAL A 642 -11.54 -4.21 -18.42
N ILE A 643 -11.25 -3.02 -18.97
CA ILE A 643 -12.22 -1.91 -19.04
C ILE A 643 -13.44 -2.33 -19.86
N CYS A 644 -13.25 -2.87 -21.06
CA CYS A 644 -14.35 -3.33 -21.90
C CYS A 644 -15.24 -4.41 -21.23
N ASP A 645 -14.64 -5.36 -20.51
CA ASP A 645 -15.37 -6.46 -19.87
C ASP A 645 -16.16 -6.03 -18.63
N ASN A 646 -15.74 -4.94 -17.97
CA ASN A 646 -16.23 -4.60 -16.64
C ASN A 646 -16.89 -3.21 -16.54
N THR A 647 -17.14 -2.54 -17.67
CA THR A 647 -17.75 -1.19 -17.75
C THR A 647 -18.82 -1.14 -18.83
N GLY A 648 -19.47 0.03 -19.00
CA GLY A 648 -20.36 0.32 -20.13
C GLY A 648 -19.66 0.98 -21.32
N ILE A 649 -18.34 1.13 -21.29
CA ILE A 649 -17.56 1.75 -22.36
C ILE A 649 -17.44 0.78 -23.54
N SER A 650 -17.84 1.23 -24.74
CA SER A 650 -17.83 0.42 -25.97
C SER A 650 -16.59 0.60 -26.84
N GLU A 651 -15.84 1.69 -26.66
CA GLU A 651 -14.66 2.01 -27.47
C GLU A 651 -13.51 2.41 -26.56
N VAL A 652 -12.32 1.85 -26.75
CA VAL A 652 -11.14 2.11 -25.92
C VAL A 652 -9.89 2.16 -26.80
N PRO A 653 -8.80 2.83 -26.38
CA PRO A 653 -7.52 2.72 -27.08
C PRO A 653 -6.98 1.29 -26.94
N ALA A 654 -6.19 0.84 -27.92
CA ALA A 654 -5.58 -0.50 -27.88
C ALA A 654 -4.59 -0.66 -26.70
N ASP A 655 -3.87 0.42 -26.37
CA ASP A 655 -3.02 0.55 -25.19
C ASP A 655 -3.62 1.65 -24.30
N ALA A 656 -4.13 1.28 -23.13
CA ALA A 656 -4.79 2.20 -22.20
C ALA A 656 -3.89 3.33 -21.71
N PHE A 657 -2.56 3.17 -21.77
CA PHE A 657 -1.58 4.17 -21.32
C PHE A 657 -1.16 5.15 -22.41
N GLN A 658 -1.44 4.84 -23.68
CA GLN A 658 -1.07 5.69 -24.80
C GLN A 658 -2.14 6.79 -24.98
N LEU A 659 -1.69 8.04 -25.11
CA LEU A 659 -2.60 9.13 -25.47
C LEU A 659 -3.05 8.95 -26.93
N GLY A 660 -4.36 8.88 -27.14
CA GLY A 660 -4.98 8.77 -28.47
C GLY A 660 -6.07 9.82 -28.67
N LYS A 661 -6.41 10.09 -29.93
CA LYS A 661 -7.52 10.97 -30.32
C LYS A 661 -8.76 10.16 -30.65
N PHE A 662 -9.85 10.43 -29.94
CA PHE A 662 -11.15 9.85 -30.27
C PHE A 662 -11.75 10.55 -31.51
N PRO A 663 -12.35 9.82 -32.48
CA PRO A 663 -12.50 8.36 -32.52
C PRO A 663 -11.34 7.61 -33.21
N GLN A 664 -10.37 8.30 -33.82
CA GLN A 664 -9.39 7.68 -34.74
C GLN A 664 -8.51 6.61 -34.10
N ASP A 665 -8.07 6.83 -32.87
CA ASP A 665 -7.14 5.94 -32.16
C ASP A 665 -7.87 4.95 -31.21
N PHE A 666 -9.20 4.99 -31.19
CA PHE A 666 -10.05 4.15 -30.35
C PHE A 666 -10.64 3.02 -31.18
N LYS A 667 -10.82 1.86 -30.53
CA LYS A 667 -11.37 0.65 -31.15
C LYS A 667 -12.58 0.18 -30.39
N HIS A 668 -13.57 -0.32 -31.11
CA HIS A 668 -14.70 -1.04 -30.50
C HIS A 668 -14.19 -2.22 -29.66
N CYS A 669 -14.82 -2.45 -28.50
CA CYS A 669 -14.43 -3.48 -27.54
C CYS A 669 -14.40 -4.89 -28.14
N ASP A 670 -15.22 -5.20 -29.14
CA ASP A 670 -15.18 -6.50 -29.84
C ASP A 670 -13.85 -6.75 -30.57
N ASN A 671 -13.11 -5.68 -30.90
CA ASN A 671 -11.81 -5.74 -31.57
C ASN A 671 -10.63 -5.67 -30.59
N ILE A 672 -10.89 -5.60 -29.28
CA ILE A 672 -9.86 -5.67 -28.24
C ILE A 672 -9.71 -7.13 -27.82
N PRO A 673 -8.52 -7.74 -28.02
CA PRO A 673 -8.31 -9.16 -27.72
C PRO A 673 -8.64 -9.52 -26.27
N GLY A 674 -9.43 -10.58 -26.10
CA GLY A 674 -9.69 -11.24 -24.83
C GLY A 674 -8.92 -12.55 -24.71
N MET A 675 -8.84 -13.06 -23.48
CA MET A 675 -8.31 -14.41 -23.22
C MET A 675 -9.42 -15.45 -23.36
N ASN A 676 -9.14 -16.60 -23.96
CA ASN A 676 -10.08 -17.73 -23.94
C ASN A 676 -9.89 -18.57 -22.67
N LEU A 677 -10.91 -18.60 -21.81
CA LEU A 677 -10.87 -19.34 -20.54
C LEU A 677 -11.00 -20.86 -20.69
N GLU A 678 -11.30 -21.38 -21.89
CA GLU A 678 -11.26 -22.83 -22.16
C GLU A 678 -9.87 -23.43 -21.90
N ALA A 679 -8.80 -22.62 -21.93
CA ALA A 679 -7.46 -23.06 -21.53
C ALA A 679 -7.34 -23.48 -20.04
N TRP A 680 -8.34 -23.17 -19.21
CA TRP A 680 -8.46 -23.63 -17.81
C TRP A 680 -9.45 -24.80 -17.65
N GLN A 681 -10.00 -25.34 -18.73
CA GLN A 681 -10.90 -26.48 -18.64
C GLN A 681 -10.15 -27.73 -18.12
N GLU A 682 -10.67 -28.33 -17.06
CA GLU A 682 -10.20 -29.61 -16.53
C GLU A 682 -11.16 -30.73 -16.95
N PHE A 683 -10.63 -31.76 -17.59
CA PHE A 683 -11.38 -32.97 -17.89
C PHE A 683 -11.40 -33.87 -16.66
N TYR A 684 -12.39 -33.65 -15.79
CA TYR A 684 -12.65 -34.53 -14.66
C TYR A 684 -13.24 -35.85 -15.17
N GLN A 685 -12.44 -36.92 -15.15
CA GLN A 685 -12.99 -38.27 -15.15
C GLN A 685 -13.44 -38.54 -13.72
N GLU A 686 -14.75 -38.69 -13.49
CA GLU A 686 -15.23 -39.35 -12.28
C GLU A 686 -14.53 -40.71 -12.22
N GLU A 687 -13.52 -40.86 -11.36
CA GLU A 687 -13.05 -42.19 -11.01
C GLU A 687 -14.24 -42.88 -10.35
N GLU A 688 -14.94 -43.77 -11.07
CA GLU A 688 -16.22 -44.42 -10.69
C GLU A 688 -16.23 -45.01 -9.27
N ARG A 689 -15.06 -45.17 -8.64
CA ARG A 689 -14.88 -45.71 -7.28
C ARG A 689 -14.78 -44.63 -6.18
N CYS A 690 -14.09 -43.53 -6.44
CA CYS A 690 -13.96 -42.42 -5.51
C CYS A 690 -14.94 -41.34 -5.95
N GLY A 691 -16.19 -41.48 -5.54
CA GLY A 691 -17.19 -40.43 -5.76
C GLY A 691 -16.74 -39.08 -5.20
N THR A 692 -17.49 -38.03 -5.49
CA THR A 692 -17.15 -36.64 -5.11
C THR A 692 -16.75 -36.53 -3.63
N PRO A 693 -15.60 -35.91 -3.31
CA PRO A 693 -15.16 -35.67 -1.94
C PRO A 693 -16.28 -35.00 -1.13
N LYS A 694 -16.44 -35.45 0.12
CA LYS A 694 -17.46 -34.89 1.02
C LYS A 694 -17.09 -33.44 1.32
N SER A 695 -18.08 -32.55 1.23
CA SER A 695 -17.94 -31.16 1.67
C SER A 695 -17.79 -31.09 3.20
N VAL A 696 -16.91 -30.20 3.67
CA VAL A 696 -16.66 -29.95 5.10
C VAL A 696 -17.25 -28.60 5.47
N GLU A 697 -18.01 -28.53 6.57
CA GLU A 697 -18.55 -27.26 7.05
C GLU A 697 -17.41 -26.34 7.50
N ASN A 698 -17.38 -25.08 7.04
CA ASN A 698 -16.29 -24.12 7.29
C ASN A 698 -14.92 -24.60 6.77
N GLY A 699 -14.91 -25.48 5.78
CA GLY A 699 -13.72 -25.93 5.07
C GLY A 699 -13.99 -26.10 3.59
N ASP A 700 -12.93 -26.36 2.84
CA ASP A 700 -13.00 -26.68 1.42
C ASP A 700 -11.92 -27.71 1.06
N PHE A 701 -11.93 -28.18 -0.19
CA PHE A 701 -10.93 -29.08 -0.73
C PHE A 701 -10.51 -28.66 -2.14
N VAL A 702 -9.32 -29.08 -2.54
CA VAL A 702 -8.78 -28.93 -3.89
C VAL A 702 -8.26 -30.28 -4.38
N TYR A 703 -8.55 -30.61 -5.63
CA TYR A 703 -8.01 -31.78 -6.29
C TYR A 703 -6.54 -31.57 -6.65
N CYS A 704 -5.74 -32.59 -6.39
CA CYS A 704 -4.32 -32.62 -6.62
C CYS A 704 -3.96 -33.91 -7.34
N SER A 705 -3.47 -33.80 -8.57
CA SER A 705 -2.98 -34.92 -9.38
C SER A 705 -1.46 -35.02 -9.22
N GLU A 706 -1.01 -35.88 -8.31
CA GLU A 706 0.42 -36.18 -8.15
C GLU A 706 0.71 -37.60 -8.64
N PHE A 707 1.63 -37.74 -9.60
CA PHE A 707 2.14 -39.03 -10.10
C PHE A 707 1.05 -40.01 -10.58
N GLY A 708 -0.05 -39.48 -11.14
CA GLY A 708 -1.17 -40.29 -11.66
C GLY A 708 -2.09 -40.86 -10.58
N LYS A 709 -1.97 -40.41 -9.32
CA LYS A 709 -2.95 -40.70 -8.26
C LYS A 709 -3.84 -39.49 -8.02
N SER A 710 -5.16 -39.73 -7.97
CA SER A 710 -6.14 -38.71 -7.59
C SER A 710 -6.09 -38.48 -6.09
N THR A 711 -5.60 -37.31 -5.68
CA THR A 711 -5.58 -36.89 -4.27
C THR A 711 -6.43 -35.64 -4.08
N VAL A 712 -6.93 -35.43 -2.87
CA VAL A 712 -7.60 -34.19 -2.48
C VAL A 712 -6.98 -33.68 -1.19
N THR A 713 -6.76 -32.38 -1.14
CA THR A 713 -6.24 -31.69 0.04
C THR A 713 -7.33 -30.80 0.60
N TYR A 714 -7.68 -31.02 1.86
CA TYR A 714 -8.66 -30.25 2.62
C TYR A 714 -7.99 -29.08 3.35
N SER A 715 -8.72 -27.98 3.46
CA SER A 715 -8.30 -26.80 4.21
C SER A 715 -9.49 -26.19 4.94
N CYS A 716 -9.27 -25.65 6.12
CA CYS A 716 -10.31 -24.90 6.84
C CYS A 716 -10.30 -23.41 6.48
N GLN A 717 -11.47 -22.80 6.55
CA GLN A 717 -11.61 -21.35 6.48
C GLN A 717 -10.91 -20.69 7.69
N TYR A 718 -10.53 -19.41 7.54
CA TYR A 718 -9.92 -18.65 8.63
C TYR A 718 -10.80 -18.66 9.88
N GLY A 719 -10.19 -18.81 11.06
CA GLY A 719 -10.88 -19.00 12.34
C GLY A 719 -11.21 -20.45 12.68
N PHE A 720 -10.84 -21.41 11.83
CA PHE A 720 -11.06 -22.84 12.07
C PHE A 720 -9.77 -23.66 11.93
N GLN A 721 -9.67 -24.74 12.70
CA GLN A 721 -8.58 -25.71 12.65
C GLN A 721 -9.07 -27.06 12.12
N LEU A 722 -8.26 -27.68 11.27
CA LEU A 722 -8.55 -29.00 10.70
C LEU A 722 -8.31 -30.09 11.75
N GLN A 723 -9.31 -30.95 11.98
CA GLN A 723 -9.18 -32.18 12.73
C GLN A 723 -9.43 -33.38 11.80
N GLY A 724 -8.39 -34.20 11.61
CA GLY A 724 -8.37 -35.34 10.71
C GLY A 724 -7.19 -35.28 9.74
N GLU A 725 -7.19 -36.16 8.74
CA GLU A 725 -6.15 -36.18 7.71
C GLU A 725 -6.38 -35.05 6.69
N GLU A 726 -5.34 -34.25 6.44
CA GLU A 726 -5.39 -33.12 5.50
C GLU A 726 -5.48 -33.59 4.05
N GLN A 727 -4.81 -34.69 3.71
CA GLN A 727 -4.74 -35.20 2.36
C GLN A 727 -5.35 -36.60 2.27
N LEU A 728 -6.32 -36.76 1.38
CA LEU A 728 -6.94 -38.04 1.06
C LEU A 728 -6.45 -38.49 -0.32
N THR A 729 -6.15 -39.78 -0.45
CA THR A 729 -5.75 -40.42 -1.70
C THR A 729 -6.84 -41.39 -2.12
N CYS A 730 -7.26 -41.31 -3.38
CA CYS A 730 -8.16 -42.28 -3.95
C CYS A 730 -7.43 -43.63 -4.12
N THR A 731 -8.05 -44.69 -3.61
CA THR A 731 -7.55 -46.07 -3.70
C THR A 731 -8.57 -46.97 -4.39
N SER A 732 -8.20 -48.24 -4.61
CA SER A 732 -9.12 -49.24 -5.19
C SER A 732 -10.39 -49.49 -4.38
N GLU A 733 -10.39 -49.12 -3.09
CA GLU A 733 -11.51 -49.30 -2.15
C GLU A 733 -12.27 -47.98 -1.85
N GLY A 734 -11.91 -46.88 -2.52
CA GLY A 734 -12.43 -45.54 -2.24
C GLY A 734 -11.37 -44.63 -1.58
N TRP A 735 -11.83 -43.55 -0.94
CA TRP A 735 -10.95 -42.64 -0.20
C TRP A 735 -10.32 -43.36 1.00
N ASN A 736 -8.99 -43.25 1.16
CA ASN A 736 -8.22 -43.93 2.22
C ASN A 736 -8.57 -43.47 3.65
N PHE A 737 -9.11 -42.26 3.82
CA PHE A 737 -9.54 -41.71 5.10
C PHE A 737 -10.93 -41.07 4.98
N GLU A 738 -11.60 -40.88 6.12
CA GLU A 738 -12.80 -40.04 6.17
C GLU A 738 -12.45 -38.56 5.99
N ALA A 739 -13.38 -37.78 5.43
CA ALA A 739 -13.19 -36.35 5.29
C ALA A 739 -13.02 -35.69 6.67
N PRO A 740 -12.03 -34.78 6.82
CA PRO A 740 -11.76 -34.11 8.09
C PRO A 740 -12.88 -33.15 8.49
N VAL A 741 -12.82 -32.63 9.71
CA VAL A 741 -13.77 -31.63 10.24
C VAL A 741 -13.04 -30.34 10.58
N CYS A 742 -13.65 -29.19 10.28
CA CYS A 742 -13.15 -27.89 10.70
C CYS A 742 -13.79 -27.45 12.01
N ILE A 743 -12.97 -27.21 13.02
CA ILE A 743 -13.39 -26.85 14.37
C ILE A 743 -13.02 -25.41 14.65
N ASP A 744 -13.96 -24.69 15.24
CA ASP A 744 -13.80 -23.31 15.67
C ASP A 744 -12.57 -23.13 16.57
N ILE A 745 -11.71 -22.17 16.23
CA ILE A 745 -10.58 -21.79 17.07
C ILE A 745 -11.11 -20.78 18.09
N ASN A 746 -10.94 -21.07 19.39
CA ASN A 746 -11.27 -20.09 20.42
C ASN A 746 -10.15 -19.04 20.53
N GLU A 747 -10.23 -17.93 19.79
CA GLU A 747 -9.16 -16.93 19.80
C GLU A 747 -9.01 -16.24 21.17
N CYS A 748 -10.10 -16.19 21.96
CA CYS A 748 -10.10 -15.61 23.30
C CYS A 748 -9.30 -16.43 24.33
N GLU A 749 -8.99 -17.69 24.06
CA GLU A 749 -8.13 -18.51 24.93
C GLU A 749 -6.64 -18.20 24.77
N ASN A 750 -6.25 -17.37 23.77
CA ASN A 750 -4.87 -16.99 23.56
C ASN A 750 -4.38 -16.04 24.67
N LYS A 751 -3.76 -16.61 25.72
CA LYS A 751 -3.22 -15.85 26.86
C LYS A 751 -1.92 -15.09 26.55
N ILE A 752 -1.27 -15.39 25.41
CA ILE A 752 0.05 -14.83 25.06
C ILE A 752 -0.13 -13.53 24.28
N ASN A 753 -1.02 -13.53 23.28
CA ASN A 753 -1.49 -12.33 22.59
C ASN A 753 -3.03 -12.34 22.65
N PRO A 754 -3.63 -11.84 23.75
CA PRO A 754 -5.07 -11.73 23.83
C PRO A 754 -5.56 -10.87 22.67
N PRO A 755 -6.56 -11.35 21.91
CA PRO A 755 -6.96 -10.72 20.67
C PRO A 755 -7.78 -9.44 20.90
N CYS A 756 -8.12 -9.17 22.17
CA CYS A 756 -8.83 -7.99 22.63
C CYS A 756 -7.98 -7.17 23.61
N PRO A 757 -8.08 -5.82 23.55
CA PRO A 757 -7.47 -4.94 24.54
C PRO A 757 -7.91 -5.27 25.98
N PRO A 758 -7.09 -4.94 27.00
CA PRO A 758 -7.43 -5.20 28.41
C PRO A 758 -8.73 -4.55 28.89
N SER A 759 -9.17 -3.47 28.23
CA SER A 759 -10.40 -2.73 28.52
C SER A 759 -11.66 -3.35 27.88
N THR A 760 -11.51 -4.52 27.27
CA THR A 760 -12.60 -5.23 26.59
C THR A 760 -12.60 -6.71 26.95
N GLU A 761 -13.78 -7.29 27.12
CA GLU A 761 -13.98 -8.72 27.24
C GLU A 761 -14.01 -9.35 25.86
N CYS A 762 -13.15 -10.34 25.65
CA CYS A 762 -13.16 -11.15 24.44
C CYS A 762 -14.27 -12.19 24.51
N ILE A 763 -15.16 -12.18 23.53
CA ILE A 763 -16.20 -13.18 23.33
C ILE A 763 -15.88 -13.94 22.04
N ASN A 764 -15.63 -15.24 22.21
CA ASN A 764 -15.43 -16.12 21.07
C ASN A 764 -16.73 -16.25 20.28
N THR A 765 -16.61 -16.22 18.96
CA THR A 765 -17.73 -16.41 18.03
C THR A 765 -17.34 -17.47 17.01
N LYS A 766 -18.30 -18.08 16.34
CA LYS A 766 -17.96 -19.11 15.34
C LYS A 766 -17.18 -18.49 14.17
N GLY A 767 -15.91 -18.89 14.02
CA GLY A 767 -14.93 -18.45 13.03
C GLY A 767 -14.26 -17.10 13.32
N SER A 768 -14.44 -16.53 14.51
CA SER A 768 -13.89 -15.21 14.87
C SER A 768 -14.09 -14.89 16.36
N TYR A 769 -13.75 -13.67 16.77
CA TYR A 769 -14.03 -13.17 18.12
C TYR A 769 -14.58 -11.74 18.08
N LYS A 770 -15.19 -11.32 19.21
CA LYS A 770 -15.64 -9.94 19.44
C LYS A 770 -15.04 -9.40 20.72
N CYS A 771 -14.60 -8.16 20.69
CA CYS A 771 -14.17 -7.44 21.89
C CYS A 771 -15.31 -6.53 22.36
N LEU A 772 -15.92 -6.83 23.52
CA LEU A 772 -16.96 -6.01 24.13
C LEU A 772 -16.38 -5.14 25.23
N LEU A 773 -16.75 -3.87 25.28
CA LEU A 773 -16.33 -2.95 26.35
C LEU A 773 -16.96 -3.37 27.69
N THR A 774 -16.15 -3.45 28.75
CA THR A 774 -16.57 -3.91 30.08
C THR A 774 -17.02 -2.80 31.04
N ASP A 775 -16.86 -1.51 30.70
CA ASP A 775 -17.30 -0.38 31.57
C ASP A 775 -17.54 0.93 30.79
N PRO A 776 -18.27 1.94 31.34
CA PRO A 776 -18.85 3.07 30.61
C PRO A 776 -17.82 4.18 30.35
N TYR A 777 -16.76 3.87 29.62
CA TYR A 777 -15.93 4.91 29.04
C TYR A 777 -16.65 5.52 27.84
N LYS A 778 -16.85 6.83 27.85
CA LYS A 778 -17.29 7.51 26.62
C LYS A 778 -16.14 7.46 25.62
N LEU A 779 -16.41 6.82 24.49
CA LEU A 779 -15.60 6.97 23.28
C LEU A 779 -15.57 8.46 22.92
N THR A 780 -14.37 8.99 22.69
CA THR A 780 -14.24 10.32 22.09
C THR A 780 -14.73 10.30 20.65
N GLU A 781 -14.88 11.48 20.03
CA GLU A 781 -15.36 11.62 18.65
C GLU A 781 -14.56 10.81 17.60
N ASP A 782 -13.37 10.31 17.95
CA ASP A 782 -12.52 9.48 17.09
C ASP A 782 -12.92 7.98 17.02
N GLY A 783 -13.86 7.55 17.88
CA GLY A 783 -14.34 6.17 17.95
C GLY A 783 -13.30 5.14 18.40
N ARG A 784 -12.18 5.57 19.03
CA ARG A 784 -11.08 4.69 19.45
C ARG A 784 -10.44 5.05 20.80
N THR A 785 -10.63 6.28 21.28
CA THR A 785 -10.08 6.73 22.56
C THR A 785 -11.17 6.77 23.64
N CYS A 786 -10.87 6.26 24.83
CA CYS A 786 -11.78 6.23 25.97
C CYS A 786 -11.43 7.36 26.97
N ILE A 787 -12.41 8.15 27.43
CA ILE A 787 -12.23 9.13 28.52
C ILE A 787 -12.96 8.69 29.80
N GLY A 788 -12.21 8.64 30.92
CA GLY A 788 -12.69 8.91 32.28
C GLY A 788 -12.87 7.71 33.21
N ASN A 789 -12.16 7.71 34.35
CA ASN A 789 -12.58 7.04 35.59
C ASN A 789 -13.54 7.99 36.32
N ALA A 790 -14.78 7.57 36.54
CA ALA A 790 -15.73 8.29 37.36
C ALA A 790 -15.40 8.11 38.85
N CYS A 791 -14.85 9.14 39.49
CA CYS A 791 -15.05 9.44 40.91
C CYS A 791 -14.98 10.96 41.10
N GLU A 792 -16.14 11.62 41.18
CA GLU A 792 -16.64 12.19 42.44
C GLU A 792 -18.03 12.86 42.26
N PRO A 793 -18.84 12.91 43.33
CA PRO A 793 -20.22 13.37 43.32
C PRO A 793 -20.32 14.90 43.46
N THR A 794 -21.38 15.47 42.85
CA THR A 794 -22.09 16.73 43.18
C THR A 794 -21.30 17.86 43.87
N VAL A 795 -21.18 19.02 43.20
CA VAL A 795 -22.09 20.20 43.33
C VAL A 795 -22.09 20.97 42.01
#